data_AF-A0AAV2H451-F1
#
_entry.id   AF-A0AAV2H451-F1
#
_cell.length_a   1.000
_cell.length_b   1.000
_cell.length_c   1.000
_cell.angle_alpha   90.00
_cell.angle_beta   90.00
_cell.angle_gamma   90.00
#
_symmetry.space_group_name_H-M   'P 1'
#
loop_
_entity.id
_entity.type
_entity.pdbx_description
1 polymer ?
#
loop_
_entity_poly.entity_id
_entity_poly.type
_entity_poly.pdbx_seq_one_letter_code
_entity_poly.pdbx_strand_id
1 'polypeptide(L)'
;MPVFHTKTIESILEPVAQQVSRLVILHEEAEDGNAMPDLAHPIRVVKLAVDNLVKVGYDTINSSEDQILKQDMPPALKRVEESSLYLLDASELLRQDPYSGPARKKLIEGSRGILQGTSSLLLAFDESEVRKIIRVCKSVLEYLAITEVVDRMEDLVTFVKNLSPVLTKMTKEVDNREKELTHQVHRDMLIRSLEQVKQLTPVLISGIKIFITANQSGQGFKEAQNNRDYTVRKMSDEIHEIIRVLQLTTYDEDEWDADDLTVMKKAQNAIEGKTKSANDWLLDPAALVGSLGDKALRQIIDDSRKIAERCTNPADRDAILRSASDVESMVNALSELRQQGKGSSPQAMALARGIQEKLRELQQQTAVGIMNTERSGIRKPAPTVDGKVEQARQWLANPGLDDKGLGEAATRMIVNEGRKVANCCTGPQRQELLRLCDEVEILTNQLSDLSKRGQGNGPQARAIARNLSEKLGSLKAKIQDALVNQVAEDFIDTTTPLKQLSEAAVVPLGTQGREDNFEAKVRYFNDHANRLADTANSVATAGGCRNKQTVEAIFKNSNQIKDLTPQVINAARVLFSNPNNQAAVEHFDLLKKQWSDNMDRLRNLVDEAVDSAALIRAEEEGILRDTERIEEGIRARDSPKIATHASNIARRADRVLQVADMEAQNSEDPAFVDRVNHASEILASTITPNVQTAKALAMNPANKAAEQDWRSHNRALIEAVGAVRNAVTVQPKAGYYDDRFPPPPDMSQLSISVPDAYGGGVHENPFNAASLRPEERFSQQRAAAPPAAPPPARSIPPPVPPPPMDPYGYYYGEGAPPRPPLPYDQAPPRPPPPETDDEDDSAFFPIPQANQPIMMAAHALHMEAKQWSSKDNEIIAAAKKMALLMAKLSQLVRGEGGTKKDLIATAKAIAEASEEVTRLAKKLAAECTDKKMRMNLLNVCERIPTIGTQLKILSTVKATMLGAQEPIPAPDGSEIACGSEEDQEATEMLVGNAQNLMQAVKETVRTAEAASIRIRVDSGYTIRWARKRPWYT
;
A
#
# COMPACT_ATOMS: atom_id res chain seq x y z
N MET A 1 14.99 20.62 11.89
CA MET A 1 15.64 19.43 11.29
C MET A 1 15.90 19.61 9.80
N PRO A 2 16.82 18.83 9.18
CA PRO A 2 16.92 18.70 7.73
C PRO A 2 15.59 18.24 7.11
N VAL A 3 15.23 18.81 5.96
CA VAL A 3 13.95 18.54 5.27
C VAL A 3 14.21 18.36 3.77
N PHE A 4 13.41 17.53 3.07
CA PHE A 4 13.68 17.12 1.68
C PHE A 4 12.42 17.03 0.80
N HIS A 5 11.29 17.62 1.21
CA HIS A 5 9.99 17.45 0.55
C HIS A 5 9.85 18.14 -0.80
N THR A 6 10.81 19.00 -1.20
CA THR A 6 10.84 19.63 -2.53
C THR A 6 12.19 19.46 -3.23
N LYS A 7 12.15 19.39 -4.56
CA LYS A 7 13.31 19.23 -5.44
C LYS A 7 14.28 20.39 -5.32
N THR A 8 13.74 21.61 -5.17
CA THR A 8 14.54 22.81 -4.86
C THR A 8 15.35 22.61 -3.57
N ILE A 9 14.76 22.08 -2.48
CA ILE A 9 15.48 21.86 -1.22
C ILE A 9 16.50 20.72 -1.37
N GLU A 10 16.12 19.59 -1.95
CA GLU A 10 16.99 18.42 -2.17
C GLU A 10 18.24 18.80 -2.99
N SER A 11 18.05 19.51 -4.11
CA SER A 11 19.14 19.93 -5.02
C SER A 11 20.13 20.92 -4.41
N ILE A 12 19.74 21.66 -3.36
CA ILE A 12 20.63 22.58 -2.62
C ILE A 12 21.29 21.85 -1.45
N LEU A 13 20.58 20.98 -0.73
CA LEU A 13 21.12 20.29 0.44
C LEU A 13 22.08 19.14 0.09
N GLU A 14 21.89 18.40 -1.01
CA GLU A 14 22.83 17.33 -1.39
C GLU A 14 24.28 17.84 -1.59
N PRO A 15 24.58 18.88 -2.40
CA PRO A 15 25.95 19.36 -2.58
C PRO A 15 26.52 20.04 -1.32
N VAL A 16 25.69 20.58 -0.43
CA VAL A 16 26.12 21.11 0.88
C VAL A 16 26.49 19.97 1.82
N ALA A 17 25.64 18.95 1.93
CA ALA A 17 25.91 17.75 2.72
C ALA A 17 27.14 17.00 2.20
N GLN A 18 27.35 16.91 0.88
CA GLN A 18 28.54 16.29 0.31
C GLN A 18 29.85 17.03 0.68
N GLN A 19 29.81 18.35 0.82
CA GLN A 19 30.97 19.14 1.29
C GLN A 19 31.20 18.96 2.80
N VAL A 20 30.14 19.03 3.61
CA VAL A 20 30.20 18.78 5.06
C VAL A 20 30.70 17.36 5.36
N SER A 21 30.23 16.36 4.62
CA SER A 21 30.68 14.96 4.71
C SER A 21 32.21 14.83 4.57
N ARG A 22 32.83 15.57 3.64
CA ARG A 22 34.31 15.57 3.48
C ARG A 22 35.01 16.19 4.69
N LEU A 23 34.46 17.26 5.26
CA LEU A 23 35.02 17.89 6.47
C LEU A 23 34.89 16.97 7.71
N VAL A 24 33.81 16.19 7.81
CA VAL A 24 33.65 15.18 8.87
C VAL A 24 34.62 14.02 8.72
N ILE A 25 34.88 13.56 7.48
CA ILE A 25 35.89 12.52 7.23
C ILE A 25 37.30 13.00 7.60
N LEU A 26 37.67 14.23 7.21
CA LEU A 26 38.96 14.83 7.57
C LEU A 26 39.10 15.08 9.08
N HIS A 27 38.00 15.38 9.78
CA HIS A 27 37.99 15.44 11.25
C HIS A 27 38.34 14.08 11.86
N GLU A 28 37.68 13.01 11.43
CA GLU A 28 37.91 11.66 11.95
C GLU A 28 39.34 11.19 11.70
N GLU A 29 39.86 11.40 10.48
CA GLU A 29 41.24 11.05 10.13
C GLU A 29 42.27 11.80 10.98
N ALA A 30 41.95 13.02 11.45
CA ALA A 30 42.78 13.79 12.36
C ALA A 30 42.51 13.51 13.87
N GLU A 31 41.48 12.73 14.21
CA GLU A 31 41.33 12.07 15.51
C GLU A 31 42.12 10.75 15.55
N ASP A 32 42.22 10.04 14.43
CA ASP A 32 43.16 8.91 14.22
C ASP A 32 44.64 9.33 14.23
N GLY A 33 44.94 10.63 14.41
CA GLY A 33 46.30 11.17 14.56
C GLY A 33 46.99 11.63 13.27
N ASN A 34 46.27 11.74 12.15
CA ASN A 34 46.82 12.36 10.93
C ASN A 34 46.83 13.90 11.02
N ALA A 35 47.72 14.54 10.26
CA ALA A 35 47.74 16.00 10.15
C ALA A 35 46.58 16.50 9.26
N MET A 36 45.86 17.53 9.72
CA MET A 36 44.82 18.17 8.92
C MET A 36 45.43 18.92 7.70
N PRO A 37 44.86 18.80 6.48
CA PRO A 37 45.28 19.59 5.32
C PRO A 37 44.88 21.07 5.43
N ASP A 38 45.47 21.94 4.59
CA ASP A 38 45.08 23.36 4.52
C ASP A 38 43.67 23.53 3.92
N LEU A 39 42.76 24.05 4.74
CA LEU A 39 41.37 24.31 4.38
C LEU A 39 41.10 25.76 3.95
N ALA A 40 42.11 26.64 3.92
CA ALA A 40 41.95 28.10 3.78
C ALA A 40 41.46 28.56 2.38
N HIS A 41 41.51 27.68 1.38
CA HIS A 41 40.86 27.89 0.09
C HIS A 41 39.43 27.32 0.07
N PRO A 42 39.17 26.01 0.36
CA PRO A 42 37.81 25.47 0.47
C PRO A 42 36.86 26.29 1.35
N ILE A 43 37.27 26.64 2.57
CA ILE A 43 36.42 27.35 3.53
C ILE A 43 36.14 28.80 3.09
N ARG A 44 37.05 29.42 2.34
CA ARG A 44 36.83 30.74 1.75
C ARG A 44 35.78 30.72 0.64
N VAL A 45 35.71 29.64 -0.14
CA VAL A 45 34.65 29.44 -1.13
C VAL A 45 33.30 29.25 -0.43
N VAL A 46 33.25 28.45 0.65
CA VAL A 46 32.05 28.30 1.49
C VAL A 46 31.62 29.65 2.07
N LYS A 47 32.53 30.45 2.64
CA LYS A 47 32.21 31.79 3.16
C LYS A 47 31.60 32.70 2.09
N LEU A 48 32.20 32.75 0.88
CA LEU A 48 31.67 33.57 -0.20
C LEU A 48 30.27 33.12 -0.67
N ALA A 49 30.00 31.81 -0.67
CA ALA A 49 28.65 31.31 -0.94
C ALA A 49 27.66 31.71 0.16
N VAL A 50 28.06 31.61 1.43
CA VAL A 50 27.27 32.05 2.60
C VAL A 50 26.96 33.54 2.54
N ASP A 51 27.93 34.39 2.25
CA ASP A 51 27.73 35.85 2.25
C ASP A 51 26.72 36.29 1.18
N ASN A 52 26.72 35.63 0.02
CA ASN A 52 25.70 35.84 -1.01
C ASN A 52 24.32 35.30 -0.58
N LEU A 53 24.26 34.13 0.06
CA LEU A 53 23.02 33.53 0.57
C LEU A 53 22.39 34.38 1.68
N VAL A 54 23.20 34.87 2.62
CA VAL A 54 22.79 35.74 3.72
C VAL A 54 22.24 37.07 3.19
N LYS A 55 22.93 37.68 2.22
CA LYS A 55 22.44 38.89 1.54
C LYS A 55 21.09 38.67 0.85
N VAL A 56 20.98 37.63 0.01
CA VAL A 56 19.73 37.32 -0.72
C VAL A 56 18.58 37.02 0.25
N GLY A 57 18.85 36.37 1.38
CA GLY A 57 17.88 36.18 2.46
C GLY A 57 17.37 37.51 3.03
N TYR A 58 18.26 38.43 3.42
CA TYR A 58 17.84 39.74 3.91
C TYR A 58 17.13 40.59 2.85
N ASP A 59 17.55 40.57 1.59
CA ASP A 59 16.85 41.23 0.48
C ASP A 59 15.43 40.65 0.27
N THR A 60 15.25 39.34 0.46
CA THR A 60 13.95 38.65 0.42
C THR A 60 13.06 39.00 1.62
N ILE A 61 13.63 39.04 2.83
CA ILE A 61 12.93 39.49 4.05
C ILE A 61 12.44 40.93 3.90
N ASN A 62 13.30 41.83 3.43
CA ASN A 62 12.98 43.25 3.30
C ASN A 62 11.87 43.52 2.27
N SER A 63 11.84 42.74 1.18
CA SER A 63 10.84 42.88 0.10
C SER A 63 9.53 42.12 0.35
N SER A 64 9.45 41.23 1.34
CA SER A 64 8.25 40.44 1.65
C SER A 64 7.24 41.15 2.56
N GLU A 65 5.96 40.85 2.39
CA GLU A 65 4.87 41.24 3.32
C GLU A 65 4.61 40.18 4.42
N ASP A 66 5.15 38.96 4.29
CA ASP A 66 4.93 37.87 5.24
C ASP A 66 5.67 38.13 6.57
N GLN A 67 4.89 38.40 7.62
CA GLN A 67 5.40 38.67 8.97
C GLN A 67 6.03 37.42 9.61
N ILE A 68 5.57 36.22 9.23
CA ILE A 68 6.10 34.95 9.75
C ILE A 68 7.48 34.70 9.13
N LEU A 69 7.63 34.90 7.81
CA LEU A 69 8.95 34.88 7.16
C LEU A 69 9.93 35.90 7.78
N LYS A 70 9.44 37.10 8.12
CA LYS A 70 10.21 38.15 8.80
C LYS A 70 10.66 37.79 10.22
N GLN A 71 9.98 36.83 10.87
CA GLN A 71 10.34 36.32 12.19
C GLN A 71 11.29 35.12 12.10
N ASP A 72 11.01 34.17 11.19
CA ASP A 72 11.62 32.83 11.23
C ASP A 72 12.87 32.69 10.35
N MET A 73 13.02 33.53 9.32
CA MET A 73 14.20 33.51 8.44
C MET A 73 15.47 34.15 9.06
N PRO A 74 15.43 35.28 9.80
CA PRO A 74 16.63 35.88 10.38
C PRO A 74 17.46 34.95 11.31
N PRO A 75 16.85 34.14 12.21
CA PRO A 75 17.60 33.17 13.02
C PRO A 75 18.37 32.15 12.18
N ALA A 76 17.81 31.68 11.06
CA ALA A 76 18.46 30.75 10.17
C ALA A 76 19.65 31.41 9.45
N LEU A 77 19.46 32.60 8.87
CA LEU A 77 20.53 33.39 8.22
C LEU A 77 21.71 33.61 9.18
N LYS A 78 21.40 34.03 10.42
CA LYS A 78 22.39 34.24 11.46
C LYS A 78 23.17 32.95 11.81
N ARG A 79 22.48 31.81 11.95
CA ARG A 79 23.14 30.51 12.24
C ARG A 79 24.12 30.12 11.13
N VAL A 80 23.78 30.36 9.85
CA VAL A 80 24.72 30.12 8.72
C VAL A 80 25.89 31.11 8.76
N GLU A 81 25.66 32.39 9.05
CA GLU A 81 26.72 33.39 9.16
C GLU A 81 27.72 33.06 10.28
N GLU A 82 27.26 32.82 11.52
CA GLU A 82 28.09 32.45 12.66
C GLU A 82 28.90 31.16 12.38
N SER A 83 28.26 30.17 11.74
CA SER A 83 28.92 28.92 11.35
C SER A 83 30.03 29.13 10.31
N SER A 84 29.86 30.08 9.39
CA SER A 84 30.90 30.43 8.41
C SER A 84 32.13 31.09 9.06
N LEU A 85 31.93 31.81 10.17
CA LEU A 85 33.02 32.38 10.98
C LEU A 85 33.74 31.28 11.76
N TYR A 86 33.00 30.31 12.33
CA TYR A 86 33.60 29.16 13.03
C TYR A 86 34.48 28.31 12.11
N LEU A 87 34.09 28.12 10.84
CA LEU A 87 34.91 27.46 9.84
C LEU A 87 36.19 28.26 9.51
N LEU A 88 36.10 29.59 9.38
CA LEU A 88 37.29 30.45 9.15
C LEU A 88 38.26 30.39 10.33
N ASP A 89 37.76 30.51 11.56
CA ASP A 89 38.53 30.35 12.80
C ASP A 89 39.23 28.98 12.87
N ALA A 90 38.50 27.90 12.55
CA ALA A 90 39.07 26.56 12.49
C ALA A 90 40.20 26.49 11.45
N SER A 91 39.99 27.04 10.25
CA SER A 91 41.00 27.06 9.19
C SER A 91 42.25 27.87 9.55
N GLU A 92 42.09 28.99 10.27
CA GLU A 92 43.19 29.83 10.73
C GLU A 92 44.04 29.10 11.77
N LEU A 93 43.39 28.41 12.71
CA LEU A 93 44.06 27.61 13.74
C LEU A 93 44.71 26.33 13.19
N LEU A 94 44.04 25.59 12.31
CA LEU A 94 44.57 24.35 11.69
C LEU A 94 45.79 24.64 10.79
N ARG A 95 45.88 25.84 10.22
CA ARG A 95 47.06 26.32 9.48
C ARG A 95 48.26 26.63 10.38
N GLN A 96 48.03 26.91 11.67
CA GLN A 96 49.07 27.15 12.67
C GLN A 96 49.49 25.85 13.38
N ASP A 97 48.51 24.99 13.69
CA ASP A 97 48.71 23.66 14.27
C ASP A 97 47.74 22.63 13.63
N PRO A 98 48.22 21.80 12.68
CA PRO A 98 47.42 20.76 12.03
C PRO A 98 46.85 19.68 12.97
N TYR A 99 47.30 19.62 14.23
CA TYR A 99 46.85 18.66 15.24
C TYR A 99 45.92 19.30 16.30
N SER A 100 45.55 20.57 16.14
CA SER A 100 44.79 21.34 17.12
C SER A 100 43.38 20.80 17.37
N GLY A 101 43.18 20.14 18.52
CA GLY A 101 41.88 19.65 18.99
C GLY A 101 40.78 20.73 19.08
N PRO A 102 41.04 21.92 19.66
CA PRO A 102 40.08 23.02 19.69
C PRO A 102 39.64 23.49 18.29
N ALA A 103 40.56 23.45 17.31
CA ALA A 103 40.25 23.81 15.93
C ALA A 103 39.42 22.74 15.22
N ARG A 104 39.71 21.45 15.47
CA ARG A 104 38.85 20.33 15.03
C ARG A 104 37.42 20.45 15.56
N LYS A 105 37.23 20.78 16.85
CA LYS A 105 35.91 21.03 17.43
C LYS A 105 35.15 22.17 16.71
N LYS A 106 35.81 23.32 16.49
CA LYS A 106 35.23 24.42 15.68
C LYS A 106 34.87 24.00 14.25
N LEU A 107 35.68 23.15 13.61
CA LEU A 107 35.42 22.65 12.26
C LEU A 107 34.11 21.85 12.18
N ILE A 108 33.86 20.94 13.13
CA ILE A 108 32.60 20.16 13.19
C ILE A 108 31.42 21.06 13.56
N GLU A 109 31.56 21.93 14.56
CA GLU A 109 30.47 22.82 14.98
C GLU A 109 30.03 23.75 13.84
N GLY A 110 30.98 24.35 13.11
CA GLY A 110 30.71 25.15 11.92
C GLY A 110 30.13 24.32 10.76
N SER A 111 30.64 23.12 10.50
CA SER A 111 30.12 22.24 9.44
C SER A 111 28.67 21.81 9.69
N ARG A 112 28.34 21.45 10.94
CA ARG A 112 26.98 21.14 11.40
C ARG A 112 26.05 22.35 11.25
N GLY A 113 26.50 23.51 11.71
CA GLY A 113 25.70 24.74 11.72
C GLY A 113 25.41 25.30 10.32
N ILE A 114 26.33 25.15 9.35
CA ILE A 114 26.05 25.43 7.92
C ILE A 114 24.93 24.55 7.39
N LEU A 115 25.00 23.23 7.60
CA LEU A 115 24.01 22.28 7.08
C LEU A 115 22.62 22.49 7.70
N GLN A 116 22.56 22.65 9.03
CA GLN A 116 21.32 22.95 9.75
C GLN A 116 20.73 24.30 9.35
N GLY A 117 21.54 25.38 9.38
CA GLY A 117 21.09 26.73 9.08
C GLY A 117 20.59 26.87 7.64
N THR A 118 21.26 26.21 6.68
CA THR A 118 20.80 26.17 5.28
C THR A 118 19.45 25.47 5.15
N SER A 119 19.24 24.35 5.84
CA SER A 119 17.93 23.68 5.81
C SER A 119 16.83 24.49 6.49
N SER A 120 17.09 25.15 7.62
CA SER A 120 16.11 26.02 8.29
C SER A 120 15.75 27.24 7.42
N LEU A 121 16.73 27.81 6.72
CA LEU A 121 16.54 28.92 5.79
C LEU A 121 15.63 28.53 4.62
N LEU A 122 15.91 27.38 4.00
CA LEU A 122 15.11 26.86 2.88
C LEU A 122 13.70 26.48 3.32
N LEU A 123 13.52 25.91 4.51
CA LEU A 123 12.21 25.61 5.09
C LEU A 123 11.38 26.89 5.31
N ALA A 124 11.95 27.91 5.97
CA ALA A 124 11.24 29.17 6.24
C ALA A 124 10.78 29.88 4.94
N PHE A 125 11.58 29.79 3.87
CA PHE A 125 11.20 30.24 2.53
C PHE A 125 10.04 29.41 1.94
N ASP A 126 10.18 28.09 1.92
CA ASP A 126 9.20 27.16 1.35
C ASP A 126 7.82 27.29 2.02
N GLU A 127 7.79 27.41 3.34
CA GLU A 127 6.56 27.66 4.08
C GLU A 127 5.91 29.00 3.70
N SER A 128 6.68 30.04 3.36
CA SER A 128 6.10 31.32 2.92
C SER A 128 5.40 31.18 1.57
N GLU A 129 5.95 30.39 0.64
CA GLU A 129 5.27 30.05 -0.61
C GLU A 129 4.01 29.21 -0.34
N VAL A 130 4.08 28.18 0.50
CA VAL A 130 2.91 27.40 0.95
C VAL A 130 1.84 28.31 1.58
N ARG A 131 2.23 29.26 2.44
CA ARG A 131 1.32 30.27 3.02
C ARG A 131 0.70 31.19 1.97
N LYS A 132 1.30 31.41 0.80
CA LYS A 132 0.65 32.13 -0.32
C LYS A 132 -0.41 31.26 -1.01
N ILE A 133 -0.12 29.98 -1.26
CA ILE A 133 -1.08 29.04 -1.87
C ILE A 133 -2.31 28.85 -0.96
N ILE A 134 -2.09 28.59 0.33
CA ILE A 134 -3.17 28.39 1.32
C ILE A 134 -4.07 29.62 1.44
N ARG A 135 -3.54 30.85 1.27
CA ARG A 135 -4.36 32.07 1.22
C ARG A 135 -5.36 32.04 0.04
N VAL A 136 -4.93 31.60 -1.14
CA VAL A 136 -5.83 31.45 -2.30
C VAL A 136 -6.87 30.35 -2.05
N CYS A 137 -6.48 29.21 -1.47
CA CYS A 137 -7.41 28.14 -1.09
C CYS A 137 -8.50 28.64 -0.10
N LYS A 138 -8.10 29.42 0.90
CA LYS A 138 -9.04 30.02 1.88
C LYS A 138 -10.01 31.01 1.23
N SER A 139 -9.56 31.82 0.27
CA SER A 139 -10.48 32.68 -0.48
C SER A 139 -11.52 31.89 -1.30
N VAL A 140 -11.19 30.70 -1.82
CA VAL A 140 -12.21 29.84 -2.46
C VAL A 140 -13.23 29.34 -1.43
N LEU A 141 -12.80 28.91 -0.23
CA LEU A 141 -13.71 28.53 0.85
C LEU A 141 -14.63 29.68 1.31
N GLU A 142 -14.09 30.90 1.39
CA GLU A 142 -14.85 32.12 1.71
C GLU A 142 -15.94 32.39 0.65
N TYR A 143 -15.63 32.25 -0.65
CA TYR A 143 -16.66 32.32 -1.70
C TYR A 143 -17.67 31.17 -1.62
N LEU A 144 -17.25 29.94 -1.31
CA LEU A 144 -18.17 28.80 -1.19
C LEU A 144 -19.19 28.98 -0.06
N ALA A 145 -18.85 29.66 1.04
CA ALA A 145 -19.80 29.98 2.11
C ALA A 145 -20.93 30.91 1.65
N ILE A 146 -20.69 31.80 0.66
CA ILE A 146 -21.71 32.71 0.10
C ILE A 146 -22.82 31.93 -0.63
N THR A 147 -22.58 30.67 -1.02
CA THR A 147 -23.55 29.82 -1.72
C THR A 147 -24.89 29.69 -0.98
N GLU A 148 -24.93 29.76 0.36
CA GLU A 148 -26.18 29.64 1.12
C GLU A 148 -27.18 30.76 0.77
N VAL A 149 -26.70 31.99 0.49
CA VAL A 149 -27.51 33.20 0.28
C VAL A 149 -27.80 33.54 -1.19
N VAL A 150 -27.37 32.72 -2.14
CA VAL A 150 -27.66 32.93 -3.58
C VAL A 150 -29.08 32.45 -3.91
N ASP A 151 -30.06 33.35 -3.88
CA ASP A 151 -31.49 33.05 -4.09
C ASP A 151 -32.05 33.46 -5.47
N ARG A 152 -31.28 34.20 -6.30
CA ARG A 152 -31.70 34.65 -7.64
C ARG A 152 -30.66 34.33 -8.73
N MET A 153 -31.14 34.35 -9.98
CA MET A 153 -30.32 34.07 -11.16
C MET A 153 -29.25 35.14 -11.42
N GLU A 154 -29.55 36.41 -11.11
CA GLU A 154 -28.60 37.53 -11.24
C GLU A 154 -27.43 37.41 -10.24
N ASP A 155 -27.73 36.98 -9.02
CA ASP A 155 -26.73 36.70 -7.99
C ASP A 155 -25.90 35.47 -8.34
N LEU A 156 -26.50 34.42 -8.93
CA LEU A 156 -25.73 33.27 -9.46
C LEU A 156 -24.76 33.68 -10.58
N VAL A 157 -25.17 34.54 -11.51
CA VAL A 157 -24.27 35.07 -12.55
C VAL A 157 -23.13 35.87 -11.93
N THR A 158 -23.39 36.63 -10.86
CA THR A 158 -22.38 37.42 -10.15
C THR A 158 -21.43 36.52 -9.33
N PHE A 159 -21.96 35.51 -8.66
CA PHE A 159 -21.21 34.47 -7.95
C PHE A 159 -20.24 33.74 -8.88
N VAL A 160 -20.70 33.27 -10.04
CA VAL A 160 -19.85 32.57 -11.02
C VAL A 160 -18.73 33.47 -11.57
N LYS A 161 -19.02 34.74 -11.84
CA LYS A 161 -18.00 35.73 -12.27
C LYS A 161 -16.90 35.94 -11.23
N ASN A 162 -17.24 35.90 -9.95
CA ASN A 162 -16.30 36.13 -8.85
C ASN A 162 -15.52 34.87 -8.45
N LEU A 163 -16.18 33.70 -8.41
CA LEU A 163 -15.57 32.43 -8.02
C LEU A 163 -14.58 31.92 -9.07
N SER A 164 -14.94 31.97 -10.36
CA SER A 164 -14.18 31.30 -11.43
C SER A 164 -12.71 31.77 -11.55
N PRO A 165 -12.37 33.07 -11.44
CA PRO A 165 -10.97 33.52 -11.46
C PRO A 165 -10.16 33.05 -10.25
N VAL A 166 -10.74 33.06 -9.06
CA VAL A 166 -10.07 32.65 -7.81
C VAL A 166 -9.83 31.14 -7.81
N LEU A 167 -10.82 30.37 -8.27
CA LEU A 167 -10.70 28.93 -8.46
C LEU A 167 -9.62 28.57 -9.50
N THR A 168 -9.60 29.27 -10.63
CA THR A 168 -8.57 29.10 -11.68
C THR A 168 -7.17 29.39 -11.14
N LYS A 169 -7.03 30.44 -10.32
CA LYS A 169 -5.76 30.73 -9.63
C LYS A 169 -5.38 29.59 -8.69
N MET A 170 -6.29 29.16 -7.81
CA MET A 170 -6.04 28.06 -6.87
C MET A 170 -5.56 26.79 -7.59
N THR A 171 -6.23 26.41 -8.68
CA THR A 171 -5.83 25.26 -9.51
C THR A 171 -4.41 25.42 -10.04
N LYS A 172 -4.04 26.59 -10.55
CA LYS A 172 -2.70 26.85 -11.09
C LYS A 172 -1.61 26.83 -10.02
N GLU A 173 -1.81 27.44 -8.86
CA GLU A 173 -0.75 27.48 -7.83
C GLU A 173 -0.47 26.07 -7.25
N VAL A 174 -1.50 25.25 -7.09
CA VAL A 174 -1.36 23.86 -6.61
C VAL A 174 -0.79 22.95 -7.71
N ASP A 175 -1.17 23.16 -8.98
CA ASP A 175 -0.57 22.49 -10.14
C ASP A 175 0.91 22.84 -10.36
N ASN A 176 1.35 24.05 -10.00
CA ASN A 176 2.78 24.36 -9.92
C ASN A 176 3.44 23.59 -8.77
N ARG A 177 2.81 23.57 -7.58
CA ARG A 177 3.39 22.98 -6.37
C ARG A 177 3.55 21.46 -6.43
N GLU A 178 2.59 20.73 -7.01
CA GLU A 178 2.69 19.25 -7.13
C GLU A 178 3.96 18.81 -7.88
N LYS A 179 4.43 19.64 -8.83
CA LYS A 179 5.62 19.38 -9.66
C LYS A 179 6.93 19.59 -8.90
N GLU A 180 6.95 20.43 -7.87
CA GLU A 180 8.12 20.65 -7.00
C GLU A 180 8.30 19.60 -5.92
N LEU A 181 7.24 18.86 -5.54
CA LEU A 181 7.32 17.86 -4.49
C LEU A 181 8.20 16.66 -4.89
N THR A 182 8.96 16.14 -3.92
CA THR A 182 9.68 14.86 -4.02
C THR A 182 8.79 13.67 -3.64
N HIS A 183 7.91 13.86 -2.65
CA HIS A 183 7.01 12.81 -2.15
C HIS A 183 5.84 12.57 -3.12
N GLN A 184 5.97 11.53 -3.96
CA GLN A 184 4.97 11.16 -4.97
C GLN A 184 3.55 10.97 -4.40
N VAL A 185 3.42 10.45 -3.17
CA VAL A 185 2.11 10.27 -2.52
C VAL A 185 1.40 11.62 -2.35
N HIS A 186 2.10 12.66 -1.87
CA HIS A 186 1.54 14.00 -1.67
C HIS A 186 1.15 14.64 -3.02
N ARG A 187 2.02 14.47 -4.02
CA ARG A 187 1.78 14.88 -5.41
C ARG A 187 0.47 14.27 -5.96
N ASP A 188 0.30 12.96 -5.82
CA ASP A 188 -0.90 12.24 -6.27
C ASP A 188 -2.14 12.66 -5.48
N MET A 189 -2.04 12.99 -4.19
CA MET A 189 -3.15 13.54 -3.40
C MET A 189 -3.59 14.91 -3.93
N LEU A 190 -2.66 15.85 -4.13
CA LEU A 190 -2.97 17.18 -4.69
C LEU A 190 -3.62 17.10 -6.07
N ILE A 191 -3.08 16.28 -6.97
CA ILE A 191 -3.65 16.06 -8.32
C ILE A 191 -5.08 15.50 -8.22
N ARG A 192 -5.32 14.50 -7.36
CA ARG A 192 -6.64 13.87 -7.20
C ARG A 192 -7.69 14.84 -6.64
N SER A 193 -7.35 15.64 -5.63
CA SER A 193 -8.30 16.60 -5.04
C SER A 193 -8.53 17.83 -5.92
N LEU A 194 -7.50 18.31 -6.65
CA LEU A 194 -7.69 19.33 -7.70
C LEU A 194 -8.69 18.86 -8.76
N GLU A 195 -8.58 17.60 -9.19
CA GLU A 195 -9.46 17.05 -10.22
C GLU A 195 -10.91 16.87 -9.71
N GLN A 196 -11.11 16.47 -8.45
CA GLN A 196 -12.44 16.50 -7.83
C GLN A 196 -13.02 17.91 -7.76
N VAL A 197 -12.25 18.92 -7.38
CA VAL A 197 -12.69 20.32 -7.33
C VAL A 197 -13.15 20.82 -8.71
N LYS A 198 -12.42 20.50 -9.79
CA LYS A 198 -12.85 20.81 -11.17
C LYS A 198 -14.19 20.14 -11.51
N GLN A 199 -14.34 18.86 -11.19
CA GLN A 199 -15.54 18.06 -11.50
C GLN A 199 -16.79 18.52 -10.71
N LEU A 200 -16.61 18.95 -9.45
CA LEU A 200 -17.69 19.47 -8.60
C LEU A 200 -18.15 20.88 -9.00
N THR A 201 -17.30 21.67 -9.66
CA THR A 201 -17.62 23.06 -10.05
C THR A 201 -18.86 23.20 -10.95
N PRO A 202 -19.03 22.47 -12.08
CA PRO A 202 -20.25 22.54 -12.87
C PRO A 202 -21.47 21.96 -12.13
N VAL A 203 -21.26 20.94 -11.28
CA VAL A 203 -22.33 20.36 -10.44
C VAL A 203 -22.85 21.40 -9.45
N LEU A 204 -21.96 22.20 -8.85
CA LEU A 204 -22.31 23.27 -7.91
C LEU A 204 -23.14 24.36 -8.60
N ILE A 205 -22.68 24.86 -9.74
CA ILE A 205 -23.40 25.89 -10.53
C ILE A 205 -24.79 25.39 -10.92
N SER A 206 -24.88 24.12 -11.35
CA SER A 206 -26.15 23.46 -11.66
C SER A 206 -27.05 23.26 -10.42
N GLY A 207 -26.47 22.91 -9.27
CA GLY A 207 -27.18 22.78 -7.99
C GLY A 207 -27.79 24.08 -7.49
N ILE A 208 -27.06 25.20 -7.59
CA ILE A 208 -27.58 26.54 -7.26
C ILE A 208 -28.67 26.93 -8.27
N LYS A 209 -28.46 26.65 -9.57
CA LYS A 209 -29.48 26.88 -10.62
C LYS A 209 -30.80 26.15 -10.29
N ILE A 210 -30.76 24.87 -9.91
CA ILE A 210 -32.00 24.16 -9.55
C ILE A 210 -32.61 24.67 -8.25
N PHE A 211 -31.80 24.98 -7.22
CA PHE A 211 -32.27 25.54 -5.94
C PHE A 211 -33.11 26.82 -6.16
N ILE A 212 -32.62 27.75 -6.99
CA ILE A 212 -33.36 28.97 -7.37
C ILE A 212 -34.70 28.62 -8.04
N THR A 213 -34.71 27.71 -9.02
CA THR A 213 -35.96 27.35 -9.72
C THR A 213 -36.95 26.56 -8.85
N ALA A 214 -36.47 25.72 -7.94
CA ALA A 214 -37.31 24.93 -7.03
C ALA A 214 -37.91 25.80 -5.91
N ASN A 215 -37.18 26.84 -5.47
CA ASN A 215 -37.71 27.86 -4.57
C ASN A 215 -38.87 28.64 -5.24
N GLN A 216 -38.72 28.96 -6.52
CA GLN A 216 -39.76 29.64 -7.32
C GLN A 216 -40.98 28.76 -7.63
N SER A 217 -40.82 27.44 -7.77
CA SER A 217 -41.95 26.52 -8.01
C SER A 217 -42.61 25.98 -6.73
N GLY A 218 -41.94 26.10 -5.58
CA GLY A 218 -42.41 25.57 -4.30
C GLY A 218 -42.36 24.04 -4.18
N GLN A 219 -41.75 23.32 -5.12
CA GLN A 219 -41.66 21.85 -5.12
C GLN A 219 -40.25 21.35 -5.40
N GLY A 220 -39.79 20.37 -4.62
CA GLY A 220 -38.42 19.82 -4.69
C GLY A 220 -37.35 20.72 -4.04
N PHE A 221 -37.75 21.77 -3.32
CA PHE A 221 -36.83 22.74 -2.72
C PHE A 221 -35.81 22.10 -1.76
N LYS A 222 -36.27 21.17 -0.91
CA LYS A 222 -35.41 20.50 0.08
C LYS A 222 -34.38 19.58 -0.58
N GLU A 223 -34.79 18.88 -1.62
CA GLU A 223 -33.95 17.98 -2.42
C GLU A 223 -32.91 18.79 -3.20
N ALA A 224 -33.31 19.91 -3.81
CA ALA A 224 -32.40 20.85 -4.47
C ALA A 224 -31.39 21.48 -3.49
N GLN A 225 -31.85 21.86 -2.29
CA GLN A 225 -30.97 22.35 -1.21
C GLN A 225 -29.97 21.26 -0.80
N ASN A 226 -30.40 20.01 -0.62
CA ASN A 226 -29.53 18.89 -0.28
C ASN A 226 -28.42 18.69 -1.34
N ASN A 227 -28.76 18.75 -2.64
CA ASN A 227 -27.78 18.64 -3.73
C ASN A 227 -26.76 19.79 -3.71
N ARG A 228 -27.23 21.04 -3.54
CA ARG A 228 -26.38 22.23 -3.42
C ARG A 228 -25.43 22.11 -2.23
N ASP A 229 -25.98 21.88 -1.04
CA ASP A 229 -25.24 21.83 0.23
C ASP A 229 -24.25 20.64 0.27
N TYR A 230 -24.60 19.48 -0.29
CA TYR A 230 -23.67 18.36 -0.48
C TYR A 230 -22.46 18.79 -1.33
N THR A 231 -22.71 19.47 -2.46
CA THR A 231 -21.65 19.85 -3.40
C THR A 231 -20.73 20.91 -2.80
N VAL A 232 -21.28 21.89 -2.07
CA VAL A 232 -20.51 22.88 -1.29
C VAL A 232 -19.63 22.18 -0.26
N ARG A 233 -20.19 21.25 0.53
CA ARG A 233 -19.44 20.49 1.54
C ARG A 233 -18.31 19.70 0.89
N LYS A 234 -18.63 18.88 -0.13
CA LYS A 234 -17.64 18.00 -0.76
C LYS A 234 -16.51 18.77 -1.43
N MET A 235 -16.82 19.90 -2.09
CA MET A 235 -15.81 20.78 -2.68
C MET A 235 -14.94 21.46 -1.60
N SER A 236 -15.54 21.81 -0.44
CA SER A 236 -14.80 22.33 0.71
C SER A 236 -13.91 21.27 1.36
N ASP A 237 -14.37 20.03 1.49
CA ASP A 237 -13.59 18.91 2.07
C ASP A 237 -12.30 18.65 1.24
N GLU A 238 -12.41 18.62 -0.09
CA GLU A 238 -11.25 18.43 -0.98
C GLU A 238 -10.28 19.64 -0.94
N ILE A 239 -10.77 20.87 -0.72
CA ILE A 239 -9.90 22.05 -0.54
C ILE A 239 -9.19 22.03 0.82
N HIS A 240 -9.81 21.50 1.88
CA HIS A 240 -9.13 21.28 3.15
C HIS A 240 -8.05 20.20 3.07
N GLU A 241 -8.27 19.12 2.30
CA GLU A 241 -7.22 18.11 2.07
C GLU A 241 -6.06 18.69 1.23
N ILE A 242 -6.34 19.54 0.23
CA ILE A 242 -5.29 20.32 -0.46
C ILE A 242 -4.49 21.16 0.55
N ILE A 243 -5.15 21.90 1.45
CA ILE A 243 -4.47 22.70 2.48
C ILE A 243 -3.61 21.80 3.39
N ARG A 244 -4.12 20.66 3.87
CA ARG A 244 -3.36 19.69 4.68
C ARG A 244 -2.10 19.21 3.95
N VAL A 245 -2.25 18.70 2.73
CA VAL A 245 -1.16 18.08 1.98
C VAL A 245 -0.09 19.09 1.56
N LEU A 246 -0.47 20.34 1.30
CA LEU A 246 0.48 21.44 1.04
C LEU A 246 1.44 21.72 2.22
N GLN A 247 1.05 21.36 3.45
CA GLN A 247 1.81 21.58 4.68
C GLN A 247 2.67 20.38 5.11
N LEU A 248 2.63 19.25 4.39
CA LEU A 248 3.39 18.05 4.76
C LEU A 248 4.86 18.14 4.29
N THR A 249 5.77 18.20 5.26
CA THR A 249 7.23 18.36 5.07
C THR A 249 8.04 17.08 5.28
N THR A 250 7.47 16.07 5.94
CA THR A 250 8.05 14.73 6.16
C THR A 250 7.43 13.69 5.22
N TYR A 251 7.91 12.45 5.25
CA TYR A 251 7.46 11.37 4.38
C TYR A 251 6.59 10.39 5.16
N ASP A 252 5.33 10.22 4.75
CA ASP A 252 4.32 9.40 5.45
C ASP A 252 3.80 8.31 4.50
N GLU A 253 4.67 7.35 4.15
CA GLU A 253 4.35 6.25 3.20
C GLU A 253 3.41 5.18 3.80
N ASP A 254 3.48 5.03 5.12
CA ASP A 254 2.74 4.02 5.88
C ASP A 254 1.27 4.41 6.11
N GLU A 255 0.85 5.66 5.79
CA GLU A 255 -0.57 6.00 5.63
C GLU A 255 -1.16 5.12 4.50
N TRP A 256 -1.80 4.00 4.88
CA TRP A 256 -2.92 3.48 4.13
C TRP A 256 -4.09 4.43 4.38
N ASP A 257 -4.82 4.84 3.35
CA ASP A 257 -6.05 5.64 3.51
C ASP A 257 -7.09 5.01 4.48
N ALA A 258 -6.93 3.74 4.83
CA ALA A 258 -7.75 2.97 5.78
C ALA A 258 -7.02 2.60 7.10
N ASP A 259 -5.77 3.04 7.33
CA ASP A 259 -5.11 2.86 8.63
C ASP A 259 -5.82 3.68 9.71
N ASP A 260 -5.80 3.18 10.94
CA ASP A 260 -6.49 3.80 12.05
C ASP A 260 -5.89 5.15 12.43
N LEU A 261 -4.56 5.29 12.48
CA LEU A 261 -3.92 6.56 12.81
C LEU A 261 -4.17 7.60 11.70
N THR A 262 -4.14 7.18 10.44
CA THR A 262 -4.48 8.03 9.28
C THR A 262 -5.92 8.52 9.32
N VAL A 263 -6.89 7.63 9.57
CA VAL A 263 -8.29 8.02 9.70
C VAL A 263 -8.51 8.93 10.91
N MET A 264 -7.81 8.69 12.03
CA MET A 264 -7.87 9.58 13.20
C MET A 264 -7.26 10.96 12.91
N LYS A 265 -6.06 11.03 12.30
CA LYS A 265 -5.38 12.28 11.90
C LYS A 265 -6.23 13.09 10.91
N LYS A 266 -6.84 12.44 9.92
CA LYS A 266 -7.78 13.10 8.98
C LYS A 266 -9.04 13.59 9.68
N ALA A 267 -9.63 12.81 10.59
CA ALA A 267 -10.77 13.24 11.39
C ALA A 267 -10.43 14.44 12.29
N GLN A 268 -9.24 14.47 12.89
CA GLN A 268 -8.76 15.60 13.71
C GLN A 268 -8.59 16.89 12.89
N ASN A 269 -7.93 16.83 11.73
CA ASN A 269 -7.86 17.96 10.79
C ASN A 269 -9.26 18.43 10.35
N ALA A 270 -10.17 17.48 10.12
CA ALA A 270 -11.54 17.75 9.74
C ALA A 270 -12.38 18.34 10.90
N ILE A 271 -12.05 18.07 12.16
CA ILE A 271 -12.60 18.76 13.32
C ILE A 271 -12.10 20.20 13.37
N GLU A 272 -10.77 20.39 13.27
CA GLU A 272 -10.11 21.70 13.37
C GLU A 272 -10.61 22.70 12.31
N GLY A 273 -10.73 22.27 11.04
CA GLY A 273 -11.29 23.10 9.97
C GLY A 273 -12.75 23.52 10.22
N LYS A 274 -13.54 22.69 10.91
CA LYS A 274 -14.96 22.96 11.24
C LYS A 274 -15.14 23.78 12.53
N THR A 275 -14.13 23.83 13.41
CA THR A 275 -14.20 24.49 14.72
C THR A 275 -14.67 25.93 14.64
N LYS A 276 -14.23 26.70 13.64
CA LYS A 276 -14.63 28.11 13.51
C LYS A 276 -16.14 28.23 13.23
N SER A 277 -16.64 27.59 12.18
CA SER A 277 -18.06 27.65 11.78
C SER A 277 -19.01 27.13 12.87
N ALA A 278 -18.58 26.12 13.64
CA ALA A 278 -19.30 25.64 14.81
C ALA A 278 -19.36 26.68 15.94
N ASN A 279 -18.25 27.37 16.22
CA ASN A 279 -18.22 28.45 17.22
C ASN A 279 -19.02 29.68 16.77
N ASP A 280 -18.92 30.09 15.51
CA ASP A 280 -19.67 31.22 14.95
C ASP A 280 -21.20 31.00 15.10
N TRP A 281 -21.69 29.78 14.86
CA TRP A 281 -23.09 29.41 15.08
C TRP A 281 -23.51 29.39 16.56
N LEU A 282 -22.62 28.98 17.47
CA LEU A 282 -22.88 29.04 18.92
C LEU A 282 -22.93 30.47 19.44
N LEU A 283 -22.11 31.37 18.87
CA LEU A 283 -22.04 32.79 19.24
C LEU A 283 -23.24 33.61 18.76
N ASP A 284 -23.80 33.32 17.59
CA ASP A 284 -25.02 33.98 17.09
C ASP A 284 -26.30 33.33 17.66
N PRO A 285 -27.10 34.03 18.50
CA PRO A 285 -28.36 33.50 19.05
C PRO A 285 -29.49 33.37 18.02
N ALA A 286 -29.35 34.01 16.84
CA ALA A 286 -30.32 33.96 15.75
C ALA A 286 -29.97 32.92 14.67
N ALA A 287 -28.78 32.31 14.70
CA ALA A 287 -28.32 31.41 13.65
C ALA A 287 -29.20 30.15 13.54
N LEU A 288 -29.70 29.92 12.33
CA LEU A 288 -30.66 28.88 11.98
C LEU A 288 -30.15 27.47 12.29
N VAL A 289 -31.03 26.61 12.80
CA VAL A 289 -30.80 25.17 12.92
C VAL A 289 -30.80 24.55 11.51
N GLY A 290 -29.86 23.65 11.21
CA GLY A 290 -29.62 23.10 9.88
C GLY A 290 -28.77 23.99 8.95
N SER A 291 -28.27 25.14 9.40
CA SER A 291 -27.25 25.93 8.67
C SER A 291 -25.88 25.23 8.67
N LEU A 292 -24.94 25.72 7.85
CA LEU A 292 -23.56 25.20 7.79
C LEU A 292 -22.88 25.06 9.17
N GLY A 293 -23.14 25.94 10.13
CA GLY A 293 -22.50 25.89 11.45
C GLY A 293 -23.05 24.80 12.40
N ASP A 294 -24.37 24.54 12.38
CA ASP A 294 -24.98 23.39 13.08
C ASP A 294 -24.51 22.07 12.44
N LYS A 295 -24.50 22.00 11.11
CA LYS A 295 -23.93 20.87 10.35
C LYS A 295 -22.45 20.64 10.69
N ALA A 296 -21.65 21.69 10.81
CA ALA A 296 -20.24 21.61 11.18
C ALA A 296 -20.05 21.10 12.62
N LEU A 297 -20.85 21.59 13.57
CA LEU A 297 -20.82 21.17 14.97
C LEU A 297 -21.21 19.69 15.14
N ARG A 298 -22.23 19.23 14.41
CA ARG A 298 -22.62 17.81 14.38
C ARG A 298 -21.54 16.93 13.76
N GLN A 299 -20.93 17.38 12.66
CA GLN A 299 -19.85 16.64 12.02
C GLN A 299 -18.60 16.53 12.91
N ILE A 300 -18.31 17.50 13.79
CA ILE A 300 -17.24 17.38 14.81
C ILE A 300 -17.53 16.24 15.81
N ILE A 301 -18.77 16.05 16.23
CA ILE A 301 -19.17 14.96 17.13
C ILE A 301 -18.93 13.60 16.45
N ASP A 302 -19.36 13.45 15.20
CA ASP A 302 -19.18 12.22 14.43
C ASP A 302 -17.72 11.95 14.08
N ASP A 303 -16.94 12.99 13.75
CA ASP A 303 -15.50 12.87 13.52
C ASP A 303 -14.77 12.47 14.82
N SER A 304 -15.22 12.96 15.98
CA SER A 304 -14.70 12.55 17.29
C SER A 304 -15.04 11.09 17.63
N ARG A 305 -16.23 10.60 17.25
CA ARG A 305 -16.62 9.20 17.40
C ARG A 305 -15.72 8.26 16.58
N LYS A 306 -15.43 8.61 15.32
CA LYS A 306 -14.48 7.87 14.46
C LYS A 306 -13.07 7.80 15.05
N ILE A 307 -12.65 8.84 15.78
CA ILE A 307 -11.37 8.84 16.51
C ILE A 307 -11.44 7.86 17.70
N ALA A 308 -12.49 7.96 18.52
CA ALA A 308 -12.66 7.10 19.68
C ALA A 308 -12.66 5.61 19.33
N GLU A 309 -13.41 5.21 18.29
CA GLU A 309 -13.46 3.83 17.76
C GLU A 309 -12.07 3.25 17.44
N ARG A 310 -11.08 4.11 17.19
CA ARG A 310 -9.73 3.76 16.73
C ARG A 310 -8.65 3.98 17.79
N CYS A 311 -8.96 4.56 18.95
CA CYS A 311 -8.02 4.64 20.07
C CYS A 311 -7.56 3.24 20.52
N THR A 312 -6.26 3.02 20.74
CA THR A 312 -5.77 1.74 21.31
C THR A 312 -6.00 1.64 22.82
N ASN A 313 -6.09 2.78 23.51
CA ASN A 313 -6.41 2.84 24.94
C ASN A 313 -7.94 2.91 25.16
N PRO A 314 -8.56 1.93 25.86
CA PRO A 314 -9.99 1.96 26.16
C PRO A 314 -10.42 3.17 26.99
N ALA A 315 -9.55 3.71 27.86
CA ALA A 315 -9.89 4.85 28.70
C ALA A 315 -10.08 6.13 27.86
N ASP A 316 -9.23 6.34 26.85
CA ASP A 316 -9.32 7.49 25.93
C ASP A 316 -10.55 7.37 25.04
N ARG A 317 -10.82 6.17 24.47
CA ARG A 317 -12.06 5.89 23.73
C ARG A 317 -13.29 6.24 24.57
N ASP A 318 -13.38 5.67 25.76
CA ASP A 318 -14.58 5.79 26.59
C ASP A 318 -14.77 7.23 27.12
N ALA A 319 -13.69 8.01 27.26
CA ALA A 319 -13.76 9.44 27.54
C ALA A 319 -14.33 10.24 26.36
N ILE A 320 -13.77 10.07 25.16
CA ILE A 320 -14.21 10.77 23.94
C ILE A 320 -15.69 10.43 23.64
N LEU A 321 -16.09 9.16 23.74
CA LEU A 321 -17.48 8.75 23.50
C LEU A 321 -18.49 9.39 24.47
N ARG A 322 -18.15 9.51 25.76
CA ARG A 322 -18.98 10.23 26.74
C ARG A 322 -19.10 11.71 26.38
N SER A 323 -17.96 12.38 26.18
CA SER A 323 -17.89 13.81 25.85
C SER A 323 -18.65 14.15 24.56
N ALA A 324 -18.53 13.31 23.52
CA ALA A 324 -19.31 13.43 22.29
C ALA A 324 -20.83 13.29 22.52
N SER A 325 -21.26 12.38 23.40
CA SER A 325 -22.67 12.19 23.76
C SER A 325 -23.24 13.34 24.59
N ASP A 326 -22.44 13.93 25.49
CA ASP A 326 -22.81 15.12 26.25
C ASP A 326 -23.01 16.32 25.32
N VAL A 327 -22.04 16.57 24.42
CA VAL A 327 -22.12 17.65 23.42
C VAL A 327 -23.34 17.49 22.51
N GLU A 328 -23.60 16.29 21.98
CA GLU A 328 -24.80 16.04 21.15
C GLU A 328 -26.10 16.36 21.90
N SER A 329 -26.21 15.93 23.16
CA SER A 329 -27.39 16.17 24.00
C SER A 329 -27.62 17.67 24.22
N MET A 330 -26.56 18.43 24.50
CA MET A 330 -26.63 19.88 24.67
C MET A 330 -26.96 20.60 23.35
N VAL A 331 -26.38 20.17 22.22
CA VAL A 331 -26.64 20.73 20.88
C VAL A 331 -28.08 20.49 20.45
N ASN A 332 -28.66 19.32 20.73
CA ASN A 332 -30.06 19.04 20.46
C ASN A 332 -31.00 19.91 21.31
N ALA A 333 -30.71 20.11 22.61
CA ALA A 333 -31.48 21.01 23.47
C ALA A 333 -31.39 22.50 23.02
N LEU A 334 -30.21 22.96 22.59
CA LEU A 334 -30.05 24.30 22.01
C LEU A 334 -30.80 24.45 20.67
N SER A 335 -30.78 23.40 19.84
CA SER A 335 -31.51 23.36 18.57
C SER A 335 -33.02 23.47 18.79
N GLU A 336 -33.57 22.75 19.77
CA GLU A 336 -34.99 22.84 20.14
C GLU A 336 -35.36 24.25 20.62
N LEU A 337 -34.55 24.86 21.50
CA LEU A 337 -34.77 26.24 21.97
C LEU A 337 -34.72 27.25 20.82
N ARG A 338 -33.82 27.09 19.84
CA ARG A 338 -33.77 27.95 18.65
C ARG A 338 -34.98 27.75 17.75
N GLN A 339 -35.43 26.52 17.51
CA GLN A 339 -36.67 26.23 16.77
C GLN A 339 -37.93 26.80 17.45
N GLN A 340 -37.96 26.82 18.79
CA GLN A 340 -39.01 27.49 19.57
C GLN A 340 -38.92 29.03 19.59
N GLY A 341 -37.99 29.64 18.84
CA GLY A 341 -37.75 31.09 18.83
C GLY A 341 -37.06 31.65 20.09
N LYS A 342 -36.55 30.78 20.98
CA LYS A 342 -35.95 31.12 22.28
C LYS A 342 -34.41 31.19 22.22
N GLY A 343 -33.82 31.35 21.04
CA GLY A 343 -32.37 31.34 20.82
C GLY A 343 -31.59 32.38 21.64
N SER A 344 -32.19 33.54 21.88
CA SER A 344 -31.66 34.63 22.73
C SER A 344 -32.01 34.51 24.22
N SER A 345 -32.63 33.41 24.66
CA SER A 345 -32.96 33.21 26.08
C SER A 345 -31.70 32.99 26.94
N PRO A 346 -31.72 33.35 28.24
CA PRO A 346 -30.60 33.07 29.13
C PRO A 346 -30.22 31.58 29.20
N GLN A 347 -31.20 30.69 29.05
CA GLN A 347 -30.98 29.24 28.98
C GLN A 347 -30.24 28.82 27.70
N ALA A 348 -30.66 29.33 26.53
CA ALA A 348 -29.97 29.07 25.26
C ALA A 348 -28.55 29.65 25.24
N MET A 349 -28.35 30.86 25.76
CA MET A 349 -27.02 31.49 25.88
C MET A 349 -26.12 30.84 26.95
N ALA A 350 -26.69 30.13 27.93
CA ALA A 350 -25.94 29.29 28.85
C ALA A 350 -25.52 27.97 28.18
N LEU A 351 -26.46 27.30 27.50
CA LEU A 351 -26.19 26.08 26.72
C LEU A 351 -25.12 26.32 25.65
N ALA A 352 -25.22 27.38 24.86
CA ALA A 352 -24.25 27.70 23.81
C ALA A 352 -22.81 27.82 24.36
N ARG A 353 -22.61 28.52 25.48
CA ARG A 353 -21.30 28.66 26.13
C ARG A 353 -20.80 27.33 26.72
N GLY A 354 -21.68 26.56 27.35
CA GLY A 354 -21.33 25.21 27.84
C GLY A 354 -20.94 24.25 26.72
N ILE A 355 -21.59 24.35 25.54
CA ILE A 355 -21.19 23.60 24.35
C ILE A 355 -19.80 24.05 23.87
N GLN A 356 -19.50 25.35 23.81
CA GLN A 356 -18.16 25.84 23.42
C GLN A 356 -17.05 25.32 24.34
N GLU A 357 -17.32 25.20 25.65
CA GLU A 357 -16.39 24.66 26.64
C GLU A 357 -16.20 23.15 26.44
N LYS A 358 -17.30 22.38 26.36
CA LYS A 358 -17.25 20.92 26.12
C LYS A 358 -16.68 20.54 24.75
N LEU A 359 -16.86 21.37 23.73
CA LEU A 359 -16.28 21.17 22.39
C LEU A 359 -14.75 21.27 22.43
N ARG A 360 -14.18 22.17 23.25
CA ARG A 360 -12.72 22.27 23.45
C ARG A 360 -12.19 21.08 24.25
N GLU A 361 -12.92 20.64 25.27
CA GLU A 361 -12.57 19.43 26.04
C GLU A 361 -12.53 18.19 25.13
N LEU A 362 -13.55 18.02 24.26
CA LEU A 362 -13.62 16.96 23.26
C LEU A 362 -12.44 17.02 22.28
N GLN A 363 -12.09 18.21 21.79
CA GLN A 363 -10.94 18.43 20.90
C GLN A 363 -9.58 18.12 21.55
N GLN A 364 -9.45 18.38 22.85
CA GLN A 364 -8.25 18.00 23.61
C GLN A 364 -8.20 16.48 23.83
N GLN A 365 -9.34 15.85 24.15
CA GLN A 365 -9.44 14.40 24.35
C GLN A 365 -9.15 13.62 23.05
N THR A 366 -9.64 14.08 21.88
CA THR A 366 -9.33 13.44 20.60
C THR A 366 -7.85 13.55 20.24
N ALA A 367 -7.23 14.73 20.40
CA ALA A 367 -5.80 14.92 20.15
C ALA A 367 -4.92 14.06 21.08
N VAL A 368 -5.28 13.93 22.37
CA VAL A 368 -4.57 13.05 23.32
C VAL A 368 -4.75 11.58 22.96
N GLY A 369 -5.96 11.15 22.57
CA GLY A 369 -6.23 9.78 22.13
C GLY A 369 -5.43 9.38 20.88
N ILE A 370 -5.18 10.32 19.96
CA ILE A 370 -4.28 10.14 18.82
C ILE A 370 -2.84 9.95 19.28
N MET A 371 -2.31 10.87 20.09
CA MET A 371 -0.91 10.82 20.56
C MET A 371 -0.63 9.55 21.38
N ASN A 372 -1.57 9.13 22.23
CA ASN A 372 -1.47 7.88 22.99
C ASN A 372 -1.51 6.65 22.07
N THR A 373 -2.32 6.69 21.02
CA THR A 373 -2.42 5.61 20.02
C THR A 373 -1.12 5.45 19.24
N GLU A 374 -0.58 6.56 18.72
CA GLU A 374 0.71 6.64 18.02
C GLU A 374 1.86 6.13 18.90
N ARG A 375 1.96 6.60 20.15
CA ARG A 375 2.99 6.18 21.12
C ARG A 375 2.84 4.74 21.64
N SER A 376 1.67 4.12 21.52
CA SER A 376 1.43 2.78 22.09
C SER A 376 2.26 1.67 21.43
N GLY A 377 2.69 1.87 20.17
CA GLY A 377 3.37 0.86 19.38
C GLY A 377 2.58 -0.46 19.28
N ILE A 378 1.25 -0.38 19.34
CA ILE A 378 0.35 -1.53 19.14
C ILE A 378 -0.02 -1.57 17.66
N ARG A 379 0.70 -2.37 16.89
CA ARG A 379 0.35 -2.65 15.49
C ARG A 379 -1.02 -3.32 15.44
N LYS A 380 -1.86 -2.90 14.50
CA LYS A 380 -3.22 -3.43 14.33
C LYS A 380 -3.30 -4.45 13.18
N PRO A 381 -4.36 -5.29 13.13
CA PRO A 381 -4.59 -6.19 12.01
C PRO A 381 -4.68 -5.44 10.69
N ALA A 382 -3.87 -5.82 9.70
CA ALA A 382 -3.81 -5.17 8.40
C ALA A 382 -5.20 -5.19 7.71
N PRO A 383 -5.66 -4.12 7.04
CA PRO A 383 -7.00 -4.08 6.46
C PRO A 383 -7.34 -5.22 5.46
N THR A 384 -6.40 -5.75 4.67
CA THR A 384 -6.66 -6.93 3.79
C THR A 384 -6.52 -8.28 4.50
N VAL A 385 -7.25 -9.30 4.02
CA VAL A 385 -7.09 -10.71 4.46
C VAL A 385 -5.69 -11.22 4.13
N ASP A 386 -5.09 -10.83 3.00
CA ASP A 386 -3.69 -11.13 2.68
C ASP A 386 -2.72 -10.63 3.77
N GLY A 387 -2.85 -9.38 4.20
CA GLY A 387 -2.05 -8.81 5.28
C GLY A 387 -2.30 -9.47 6.64
N LYS A 388 -3.56 -9.79 6.97
CA LYS A 388 -3.91 -10.53 8.19
C LYS A 388 -3.29 -11.94 8.20
N VAL A 389 -3.29 -12.65 7.06
CA VAL A 389 -2.69 -13.99 6.94
C VAL A 389 -1.17 -13.90 7.12
N GLU A 390 -0.53 -12.85 6.64
CA GLU A 390 0.91 -12.61 6.84
C GLU A 390 1.24 -12.32 8.32
N GLN A 391 0.49 -11.43 8.97
CA GLN A 391 0.63 -11.15 10.41
C GLN A 391 0.39 -12.41 11.27
N ALA A 392 -0.67 -13.17 10.96
CA ALA A 392 -0.94 -14.44 11.60
C ALA A 392 0.23 -15.42 11.39
N ARG A 393 0.80 -15.52 10.18
CA ARG A 393 1.95 -16.39 9.89
C ARG A 393 3.21 -16.00 10.65
N GLN A 394 3.44 -14.71 10.89
CA GLN A 394 4.57 -14.24 11.71
C GLN A 394 4.43 -14.70 13.17
N TRP A 395 3.22 -14.60 13.74
CA TRP A 395 2.92 -15.20 15.06
C TRP A 395 3.06 -16.73 15.05
N LEU A 396 2.51 -17.41 14.04
CA LEU A 396 2.56 -18.87 13.92
C LEU A 396 3.98 -19.42 13.73
N ALA A 397 4.93 -18.60 13.28
CA ALA A 397 6.35 -18.96 13.21
C ALA A 397 7.03 -19.03 14.59
N ASN A 398 6.63 -18.16 15.54
CA ASN A 398 7.11 -18.16 16.93
C ASN A 398 5.96 -17.84 17.92
N PRO A 399 5.04 -18.78 18.22
CA PRO A 399 3.86 -18.49 19.04
C PRO A 399 4.16 -18.17 20.52
N GLY A 400 5.40 -18.34 20.96
CA GLY A 400 5.88 -17.95 22.29
C GLY A 400 6.58 -16.58 22.35
N LEU A 401 6.54 -15.78 21.27
CA LEU A 401 6.98 -14.38 21.26
C LEU A 401 5.74 -13.48 21.42
N ASP A 402 5.80 -12.50 22.31
CA ASP A 402 4.70 -11.56 22.54
C ASP A 402 4.62 -10.51 21.42
N ASP A 403 3.57 -10.60 20.61
CA ASP A 403 3.22 -9.67 19.54
C ASP A 403 2.11 -8.68 19.94
N LYS A 404 1.85 -8.55 21.26
CA LYS A 404 0.71 -7.84 21.86
C LYS A 404 -0.67 -8.38 21.43
N GLY A 405 -0.74 -9.63 20.95
CA GLY A 405 -1.96 -10.30 20.50
C GLY A 405 -2.33 -10.08 19.03
N LEU A 406 -1.46 -9.47 18.24
CA LEU A 406 -1.72 -9.11 16.84
C LEU A 406 -2.10 -10.32 15.97
N GLY A 407 -1.34 -11.42 16.03
CA GLY A 407 -1.57 -12.61 15.23
C GLY A 407 -2.86 -13.34 15.59
N GLU A 408 -3.24 -13.36 16.88
CA GLU A 408 -4.54 -13.88 17.32
C GLU A 408 -5.68 -13.00 16.79
N ALA A 409 -5.58 -11.68 16.93
CA ALA A 409 -6.58 -10.73 16.46
C ALA A 409 -6.76 -10.79 14.94
N ALA A 410 -5.66 -10.81 14.17
CA ALA A 410 -5.66 -10.98 12.73
C ALA A 410 -6.33 -12.29 12.31
N THR A 411 -6.03 -13.40 13.00
CA THR A 411 -6.65 -14.72 12.76
C THR A 411 -8.15 -14.68 12.99
N ARG A 412 -8.62 -14.09 14.11
CA ARG A 412 -10.05 -13.95 14.41
C ARG A 412 -10.78 -13.05 13.40
N MET A 413 -10.13 -11.99 12.89
CA MET A 413 -10.72 -11.15 11.84
C MET A 413 -10.86 -11.87 10.50
N ILE A 414 -9.96 -12.80 10.14
CA ILE A 414 -10.10 -13.64 8.93
C ILE A 414 -11.32 -14.57 9.08
N VAL A 415 -11.51 -15.17 10.27
CA VAL A 415 -12.70 -15.99 10.56
C VAL A 415 -13.98 -15.17 10.41
N ASN A 416 -14.01 -13.95 10.94
CA ASN A 416 -15.17 -13.05 10.82
C ASN A 416 -15.48 -12.67 9.36
N GLU A 417 -14.48 -12.32 8.56
CA GLU A 417 -14.67 -12.01 7.14
C GLU A 417 -15.14 -13.24 6.35
N GLY A 418 -14.63 -14.44 6.69
CA GLY A 418 -15.15 -15.69 6.15
C GLY A 418 -16.62 -15.94 6.49
N ARG A 419 -17.02 -15.75 7.75
CA ARG A 419 -18.43 -15.85 8.17
C ARG A 419 -19.31 -14.80 7.49
N LYS A 420 -18.80 -13.60 7.20
CA LYS A 420 -19.47 -12.55 6.41
C LYS A 420 -19.68 -12.99 4.96
N VAL A 421 -18.65 -13.43 4.24
CA VAL A 421 -18.77 -13.91 2.85
C VAL A 421 -19.66 -15.16 2.75
N ALA A 422 -19.61 -16.06 3.75
CA ALA A 422 -20.51 -17.20 3.84
C ALA A 422 -21.99 -16.81 3.98
N ASN A 423 -22.32 -15.59 4.45
CA ASN A 423 -23.70 -15.12 4.48
C ASN A 423 -24.26 -14.80 3.08
N CYS A 424 -23.43 -14.37 2.15
CA CYS A 424 -23.78 -14.15 0.74
C CYS A 424 -23.78 -15.45 -0.08
N CYS A 425 -23.06 -16.48 0.38
CA CYS A 425 -23.03 -17.80 -0.25
C CYS A 425 -24.31 -18.61 -0.04
N THR A 426 -24.55 -19.57 -0.94
CA THR A 426 -25.63 -20.57 -0.83
C THR A 426 -25.09 -22.00 -0.90
N GLY A 427 -25.94 -22.99 -0.57
CA GLY A 427 -25.65 -24.41 -0.79
C GLY A 427 -24.34 -24.93 -0.14
N PRO A 428 -23.63 -25.85 -0.81
CA PRO A 428 -22.39 -26.44 -0.27
C PRO A 428 -21.26 -25.44 -0.03
N GLN A 429 -21.13 -24.38 -0.85
CA GLN A 429 -20.05 -23.40 -0.74
C GLN A 429 -20.11 -22.67 0.62
N ARG A 430 -21.33 -22.32 1.07
CA ARG A 430 -21.59 -21.75 2.41
C ARG A 430 -21.18 -22.72 3.53
N GLN A 431 -21.53 -23.99 3.40
CA GLN A 431 -21.26 -24.99 4.44
C GLN A 431 -19.75 -25.22 4.62
N GLU A 432 -19.00 -25.37 3.52
CA GLU A 432 -17.55 -25.57 3.59
C GLU A 432 -16.81 -24.35 4.13
N LEU A 433 -17.23 -23.13 3.75
CA LEU A 433 -16.61 -21.90 4.25
C LEU A 433 -16.84 -21.75 5.77
N LEU A 434 -18.05 -22.00 6.27
CA LEU A 434 -18.32 -22.02 7.72
C LEU A 434 -17.52 -23.12 8.45
N ARG A 435 -17.42 -24.31 7.86
CA ARG A 435 -16.62 -25.43 8.40
C ARG A 435 -15.14 -25.06 8.55
N LEU A 436 -14.57 -24.36 7.57
CA LEU A 436 -13.19 -23.85 7.62
C LEU A 436 -13.02 -22.72 8.66
N CYS A 437 -14.00 -21.82 8.79
CA CYS A 437 -14.03 -20.81 9.86
C CYS A 437 -13.98 -21.47 11.25
N ASP A 438 -14.80 -22.51 11.48
CA ASP A 438 -14.88 -23.23 12.75
C ASP A 438 -13.56 -23.98 13.05
N GLU A 439 -12.95 -24.65 12.05
CA GLU A 439 -11.64 -25.30 12.21
C GLU A 439 -10.52 -24.31 12.60
N VAL A 440 -10.44 -23.16 11.91
CA VAL A 440 -9.45 -22.11 12.19
C VAL A 440 -9.66 -21.54 13.59
N GLU A 441 -10.90 -21.26 13.99
CA GLU A 441 -11.21 -20.72 15.33
C GLU A 441 -10.85 -21.70 16.45
N ILE A 442 -11.16 -22.99 16.30
CA ILE A 442 -10.79 -24.05 17.25
C ILE A 442 -9.27 -24.14 17.43
N LEU A 443 -8.51 -24.18 16.33
CA LEU A 443 -7.04 -24.23 16.38
C LEU A 443 -6.43 -22.96 16.99
N THR A 444 -7.03 -21.80 16.73
CA THR A 444 -6.60 -20.50 17.30
C THR A 444 -6.77 -20.48 18.81
N ASN A 445 -7.94 -20.93 19.30
CA ASN A 445 -8.22 -21.02 20.73
C ASN A 445 -7.22 -22.00 21.41
N GLN A 446 -6.95 -23.16 20.81
CA GLN A 446 -5.98 -24.13 21.34
C GLN A 446 -4.55 -23.56 21.42
N LEU A 447 -4.10 -22.81 20.40
CA LEU A 447 -2.75 -22.23 20.40
C LEU A 447 -2.61 -21.06 21.38
N SER A 448 -3.66 -20.23 21.47
CA SER A 448 -3.75 -19.13 22.44
C SER A 448 -3.67 -19.64 23.87
N ASP A 449 -4.42 -20.71 24.20
CA ASP A 449 -4.39 -21.37 25.51
C ASP A 449 -3.02 -21.95 25.87
N LEU A 450 -2.31 -22.54 24.90
CA LEU A 450 -0.95 -23.05 25.12
C LEU A 450 0.04 -21.90 25.35
N SER A 451 -0.08 -20.81 24.60
CA SER A 451 0.81 -19.65 24.73
C SER A 451 0.60 -18.92 26.06
N LYS A 452 -0.66 -18.75 26.50
CA LYS A 452 -1.04 -18.22 27.83
C LYS A 452 -0.53 -19.08 29.00
N ARG A 453 -0.26 -20.38 28.77
CA ARG A 453 0.35 -21.31 29.74
C ARG A 453 1.90 -21.33 29.67
N GLY A 454 2.52 -20.44 28.87
CA GLY A 454 3.96 -20.43 28.63
C GLY A 454 4.48 -21.54 27.71
N GLN A 455 3.58 -22.29 27.06
CA GLN A 455 3.91 -23.48 26.26
C GLN A 455 3.91 -23.22 24.74
N GLY A 456 3.82 -21.95 24.30
CA GLY A 456 3.76 -21.56 22.87
C GLY A 456 4.96 -22.01 22.03
N ASN A 457 6.12 -22.29 22.65
CA ASN A 457 7.32 -22.82 21.99
C ASN A 457 7.40 -24.37 22.00
N GLY A 458 6.45 -25.06 22.61
CA GLY A 458 6.43 -26.52 22.73
C GLY A 458 6.14 -27.24 21.39
N PRO A 459 6.45 -28.54 21.28
CA PRO A 459 6.25 -29.31 20.05
C PRO A 459 4.77 -29.38 19.64
N GLN A 460 3.86 -29.45 20.61
CA GLN A 460 2.40 -29.42 20.36
C GLN A 460 1.96 -28.06 19.80
N ALA A 461 2.40 -26.95 20.39
CA ALA A 461 2.09 -25.61 19.90
C ALA A 461 2.62 -25.39 18.47
N ARG A 462 3.84 -25.82 18.18
CA ARG A 462 4.44 -25.79 16.83
C ARG A 462 3.70 -26.67 15.82
N ALA A 463 3.13 -27.80 16.23
CA ALA A 463 2.31 -28.65 15.37
C ALA A 463 0.94 -28.01 15.06
N ILE A 464 0.28 -27.43 16.07
CA ILE A 464 -0.98 -26.69 15.91
C ILE A 464 -0.75 -25.46 15.01
N ALA A 465 0.34 -24.72 15.21
CA ALA A 465 0.65 -23.53 14.43
C ALA A 465 0.86 -23.81 12.93
N ARG A 466 1.47 -24.95 12.58
CA ARG A 466 1.58 -25.41 11.17
C ARG A 466 0.22 -25.71 10.56
N ASN A 467 -0.59 -26.53 11.23
CA ASN A 467 -1.96 -26.87 10.79
C ASN A 467 -2.82 -25.61 10.63
N LEU A 468 -2.74 -24.67 11.57
CA LEU A 468 -3.44 -23.38 11.51
C LEU A 468 -2.97 -22.51 10.33
N SER A 469 -1.67 -22.50 9.99
CA SER A 469 -1.15 -21.80 8.80
C SER A 469 -1.64 -22.40 7.47
N GLU A 470 -1.77 -23.72 7.40
CA GLU A 470 -2.35 -24.45 6.26
C GLU A 470 -3.85 -24.19 6.13
N LYS A 471 -4.60 -24.29 7.25
CA LYS A 471 -6.04 -24.01 7.30
C LYS A 471 -6.37 -22.55 6.98
N LEU A 472 -5.54 -21.59 7.43
CA LEU A 472 -5.66 -20.18 7.03
C LEU A 472 -5.43 -19.98 5.52
N GLY A 473 -4.48 -20.71 4.92
CA GLY A 473 -4.30 -20.72 3.46
C GLY A 473 -5.55 -21.21 2.73
N SER A 474 -6.14 -22.32 3.19
CA SER A 474 -7.36 -22.90 2.64
C SER A 474 -8.59 -22.00 2.81
N LEU A 475 -8.79 -21.42 4.00
CA LEU A 475 -9.88 -20.49 4.30
C LEU A 475 -9.77 -19.23 3.43
N LYS A 476 -8.58 -18.64 3.31
CA LYS A 476 -8.30 -17.52 2.40
C LYS A 476 -8.70 -17.86 0.97
N ALA A 477 -8.21 -18.97 0.43
CA ALA A 477 -8.51 -19.38 -0.94
C ALA A 477 -10.01 -19.59 -1.17
N LYS A 478 -10.75 -20.11 -0.17
CA LYS A 478 -12.19 -20.33 -0.29
C LYS A 478 -13.02 -19.04 -0.14
N ILE A 479 -12.52 -18.05 0.61
CA ILE A 479 -13.09 -16.69 0.64
C ILE A 479 -12.92 -16.00 -0.72
N GLN A 480 -11.74 -16.14 -1.34
CA GLN A 480 -11.46 -15.57 -2.67
C GLN A 480 -12.37 -16.18 -3.75
N ASP A 481 -12.47 -17.52 -3.82
CA ASP A 481 -13.40 -18.25 -4.68
C ASP A 481 -14.86 -17.78 -4.53
N ALA A 482 -15.33 -17.63 -3.29
CA ALA A 482 -16.68 -17.14 -3.02
C ALA A 482 -16.91 -15.69 -3.48
N LEU A 483 -15.93 -14.81 -3.30
CA LEU A 483 -16.02 -13.41 -3.73
C LEU A 483 -16.00 -13.25 -5.26
N VAL A 484 -15.21 -14.04 -6.00
CA VAL A 484 -15.25 -14.03 -7.47
C VAL A 484 -16.64 -14.45 -7.99
N ASN A 485 -17.25 -15.47 -7.37
CA ASN A 485 -18.62 -15.86 -7.68
C ASN A 485 -19.64 -14.75 -7.36
N GLN A 486 -19.49 -14.05 -6.23
CA GLN A 486 -20.36 -12.92 -5.88
C GLN A 486 -20.21 -11.74 -6.87
N VAL A 487 -18.99 -11.44 -7.33
CA VAL A 487 -18.71 -10.44 -8.37
C VAL A 487 -19.35 -10.83 -9.71
N ALA A 488 -19.38 -12.11 -10.06
CA ALA A 488 -20.05 -12.62 -11.26
C ALA A 488 -21.59 -12.59 -11.15
N GLU A 489 -22.19 -12.50 -9.96
CA GLU A 489 -23.64 -12.39 -9.79
C GLU A 489 -24.13 -10.95 -9.59
N ASP A 490 -23.44 -10.14 -8.78
CA ASP A 490 -23.86 -8.76 -8.48
C ASP A 490 -23.63 -7.80 -9.67
N PHE A 491 -22.48 -7.88 -10.34
CA PHE A 491 -22.06 -6.88 -11.36
C PHE A 491 -22.57 -7.15 -12.79
N ILE A 492 -23.48 -8.10 -12.99
CA ILE A 492 -24.08 -8.43 -14.31
C ILE A 492 -24.75 -7.19 -14.94
N ASP A 493 -25.45 -6.40 -14.13
CA ASP A 493 -26.29 -5.28 -14.59
C ASP A 493 -26.12 -4.03 -13.71
N THR A 494 -25.08 -3.24 -13.98
CA THR A 494 -24.81 -1.97 -13.29
C THR A 494 -25.80 -0.85 -13.64
N THR A 495 -26.65 -1.01 -14.67
CA THR A 495 -27.30 0.12 -15.36
C THR A 495 -28.83 0.15 -15.28
N THR A 496 -29.50 -1.01 -15.31
CA THR A 496 -30.98 -1.05 -15.38
C THR A 496 -31.68 -0.35 -14.21
N PRO A 497 -31.24 -0.45 -12.94
CA PRO A 497 -31.93 0.22 -11.83
C PRO A 497 -31.92 1.75 -11.96
N LEU A 498 -30.80 2.34 -12.42
CA LEU A 498 -30.72 3.78 -12.70
C LEU A 498 -31.56 4.18 -13.91
N LYS A 499 -31.59 3.35 -14.96
CA LYS A 499 -32.47 3.56 -16.12
C LYS A 499 -33.94 3.57 -15.71
N GLN A 500 -34.38 2.61 -14.90
CA GLN A 500 -35.76 2.56 -14.40
C GLN A 500 -36.11 3.75 -13.50
N LEU A 501 -35.17 4.25 -12.70
CA LEU A 501 -35.35 5.51 -11.94
C LEU A 501 -35.49 6.72 -12.87
N SER A 502 -34.65 6.82 -13.91
CA SER A 502 -34.72 7.86 -14.94
C SER A 502 -36.04 7.85 -15.71
N GLU A 503 -36.56 6.66 -16.03
CA GLU A 503 -37.85 6.48 -16.70
C GLU A 503 -39.02 6.86 -15.77
N ALA A 504 -38.96 6.48 -14.49
CA ALA A 504 -40.00 6.81 -13.50
C ALA A 504 -40.03 8.33 -13.16
N ALA A 505 -38.88 9.01 -13.17
CA ALA A 505 -38.79 10.44 -12.86
C ALA A 505 -39.56 11.33 -13.86
N VAL A 506 -39.60 10.95 -15.14
CA VAL A 506 -40.22 11.74 -16.22
C VAL A 506 -41.69 11.36 -16.50
N VAL A 507 -42.28 10.45 -15.73
CA VAL A 507 -43.69 10.03 -15.91
C VAL A 507 -44.62 11.25 -15.80
N PRO A 508 -45.59 11.47 -16.71
CA PRO A 508 -46.50 12.61 -16.67
C PRO A 508 -47.31 12.72 -15.37
N LEU A 509 -47.56 13.96 -14.95
CA LEU A 509 -48.45 14.29 -13.82
C LEU A 509 -49.86 13.74 -14.08
N GLY A 510 -50.52 13.24 -13.02
CA GLY A 510 -51.86 12.62 -13.10
C GLY A 510 -51.87 11.13 -13.48
N THR A 511 -50.72 10.51 -13.78
CA THR A 511 -50.63 9.06 -14.00
C THR A 511 -50.96 8.28 -12.72
N GLN A 512 -51.82 7.26 -12.80
CA GLN A 512 -52.20 6.43 -11.65
C GLN A 512 -51.00 5.62 -11.12
N GLY A 513 -50.81 5.56 -9.79
CA GLY A 513 -49.71 4.81 -9.16
C GLY A 513 -48.31 5.41 -9.40
N ARG A 514 -48.22 6.65 -9.91
CA ARG A 514 -46.97 7.35 -10.25
C ARG A 514 -45.99 7.42 -9.07
N GLU A 515 -46.49 7.74 -7.88
CA GLU A 515 -45.69 7.91 -6.66
C GLU A 515 -45.17 6.58 -6.13
N ASP A 516 -46.04 5.56 -6.00
CA ASP A 516 -45.65 4.21 -5.58
C ASP A 516 -44.61 3.58 -6.51
N ASN A 517 -44.77 3.76 -7.83
CA ASN A 517 -43.83 3.25 -8.83
C ASN A 517 -42.47 3.94 -8.69
N PHE A 518 -42.44 5.28 -8.66
CA PHE A 518 -41.20 6.04 -8.50
C PHE A 518 -40.48 5.72 -7.19
N GLU A 519 -41.18 5.66 -6.06
CA GLU A 519 -40.60 5.33 -4.76
C GLU A 519 -40.07 3.88 -4.72
N ALA A 520 -40.75 2.93 -5.38
CA ALA A 520 -40.21 1.58 -5.57
C ALA A 520 -38.94 1.56 -6.43
N LYS A 521 -38.82 2.41 -7.46
CA LYS A 521 -37.58 2.54 -8.26
C LYS A 521 -36.45 3.21 -7.47
N VAL A 522 -36.75 4.21 -6.65
CA VAL A 522 -35.76 4.84 -5.75
C VAL A 522 -35.16 3.81 -4.80
N ARG A 523 -35.99 2.99 -4.14
CA ARG A 523 -35.52 1.95 -3.21
C ARG A 523 -34.69 0.89 -3.94
N TYR A 524 -35.19 0.38 -5.07
CA TYR A 524 -34.47 -0.62 -5.86
C TYR A 524 -33.09 -0.10 -6.35
N PHE A 525 -33.00 1.15 -6.81
CA PHE A 525 -31.74 1.78 -7.17
C PHE A 525 -30.80 1.94 -5.98
N ASN A 526 -31.30 2.44 -4.83
CA ASN A 526 -30.52 2.60 -3.60
C ASN A 526 -29.92 1.27 -3.10
N ASP A 527 -30.76 0.26 -2.98
CA ASP A 527 -30.38 -1.03 -2.37
C ASP A 527 -29.44 -1.82 -3.29
N HIS A 528 -29.58 -1.62 -4.61
CA HIS A 528 -28.64 -2.14 -5.60
C HIS A 528 -27.27 -1.43 -5.54
N ALA A 529 -27.26 -0.09 -5.56
CA ALA A 529 -26.02 0.70 -5.54
C ALA A 529 -25.18 0.44 -4.28
N ASN A 530 -25.83 0.34 -3.12
CA ASN A 530 -25.15 -0.02 -1.88
C ASN A 530 -24.57 -1.44 -1.92
N ARG A 531 -25.30 -2.42 -2.45
CA ARG A 531 -24.81 -3.79 -2.59
C ARG A 531 -23.57 -3.88 -3.47
N LEU A 532 -23.56 -3.23 -4.63
CA LEU A 532 -22.39 -3.20 -5.52
C LEU A 532 -21.15 -2.63 -4.79
N ALA A 533 -21.31 -1.54 -4.03
CA ALA A 533 -20.24 -0.96 -3.23
C ALA A 533 -19.78 -1.88 -2.07
N ASP A 534 -20.67 -2.64 -1.44
CA ASP A 534 -20.32 -3.57 -0.35
C ASP A 534 -19.68 -4.87 -0.87
N THR A 535 -20.10 -5.37 -2.03
CA THR A 535 -19.41 -6.46 -2.74
C THR A 535 -18.01 -6.01 -3.17
N ALA A 536 -17.88 -4.82 -3.76
CA ALA A 536 -16.59 -4.25 -4.13
C ALA A 536 -15.65 -4.04 -2.92
N ASN A 537 -16.14 -3.47 -1.82
CA ASN A 537 -15.37 -3.35 -0.57
C ASN A 537 -14.91 -4.70 -0.01
N SER A 538 -15.71 -5.76 -0.21
CA SER A 538 -15.35 -7.12 0.23
C SER A 538 -14.29 -7.73 -0.69
N VAL A 539 -14.29 -7.45 -1.99
CA VAL A 539 -13.19 -7.78 -2.92
C VAL A 539 -11.91 -7.04 -2.55
N ALA A 540 -11.99 -5.73 -2.27
CA ALA A 540 -10.84 -4.93 -1.82
C ALA A 540 -10.26 -5.44 -0.49
N THR A 541 -11.11 -5.94 0.41
CA THR A 541 -10.70 -6.53 1.69
C THR A 541 -10.10 -7.93 1.55
N ALA A 542 -10.70 -8.79 0.71
CA ALA A 542 -10.49 -10.24 0.80
C ALA A 542 -10.42 -10.99 -0.53
N GLY A 543 -10.63 -10.33 -1.68
CA GLY A 543 -10.58 -10.92 -3.02
C GLY A 543 -9.18 -11.33 -3.51
N GLY A 544 -8.12 -10.86 -2.84
CA GLY A 544 -6.73 -11.28 -3.10
C GLY A 544 -5.88 -10.33 -3.95
N CYS A 545 -6.43 -9.18 -4.35
CA CYS A 545 -5.65 -8.13 -5.01
C CYS A 545 -4.46 -7.71 -4.14
N ARG A 546 -3.25 -7.76 -4.72
CA ARG A 546 -2.00 -7.36 -4.05
C ARG A 546 -1.62 -5.90 -4.28
N ASN A 547 -2.31 -5.20 -5.17
CA ASN A 547 -2.02 -3.80 -5.47
C ASN A 547 -2.72 -2.86 -4.46
N LYS A 548 -1.93 -2.24 -3.54
CA LYS A 548 -2.44 -1.23 -2.59
C LYS A 548 -3.26 -0.14 -3.32
N GLN A 549 -2.78 0.31 -4.49
CA GLN A 549 -3.45 1.37 -5.25
C GLN A 549 -4.83 0.95 -5.79
N THR A 550 -4.98 -0.26 -6.35
CA THR A 550 -6.29 -0.78 -6.80
C THR A 550 -7.23 -0.98 -5.60
N VAL A 551 -6.73 -1.52 -4.48
CA VAL A 551 -7.52 -1.72 -3.25
C VAL A 551 -8.03 -0.40 -2.67
N GLU A 552 -7.17 0.62 -2.54
CA GLU A 552 -7.55 1.98 -2.10
C GLU A 552 -8.50 2.66 -3.10
N ALA A 553 -8.27 2.47 -4.42
CA ALA A 553 -9.16 2.99 -5.46
C ALA A 553 -10.56 2.38 -5.37
N ILE A 554 -10.70 1.09 -5.07
CA ILE A 554 -12.02 0.46 -4.85
C ILE A 554 -12.71 1.09 -3.64
N PHE A 555 -12.06 1.13 -2.46
CA PHE A 555 -12.67 1.75 -1.27
C PHE A 555 -13.10 3.20 -1.54
N LYS A 556 -12.30 3.98 -2.28
CA LYS A 556 -12.65 5.35 -2.68
C LYS A 556 -13.85 5.40 -3.62
N ASN A 557 -13.91 4.57 -4.67
CA ASN A 557 -15.03 4.55 -5.62
C ASN A 557 -16.31 4.00 -4.98
N SER A 558 -16.24 2.96 -4.15
CA SER A 558 -17.37 2.46 -3.35
C SER A 558 -17.98 3.56 -2.47
N ASN A 559 -17.14 4.34 -1.80
CA ASN A 559 -17.59 5.47 -0.98
C ASN A 559 -18.17 6.60 -1.85
N GLN A 560 -17.59 6.90 -3.02
CA GLN A 560 -18.16 7.85 -3.98
C GLN A 560 -19.54 7.40 -4.51
N ILE A 561 -19.75 6.10 -4.77
CA ILE A 561 -21.07 5.56 -5.13
C ILE A 561 -22.07 5.74 -3.99
N LYS A 562 -21.69 5.45 -2.73
CA LYS A 562 -22.57 5.65 -1.57
C LYS A 562 -22.89 7.13 -1.32
N ASP A 563 -21.93 8.03 -1.53
CA ASP A 563 -22.11 9.48 -1.44
C ASP A 563 -23.02 10.05 -2.56
N LEU A 564 -22.84 9.59 -3.80
CA LEU A 564 -23.55 10.10 -4.99
C LEU A 564 -24.98 9.53 -5.13
N THR A 565 -25.23 8.29 -4.68
CA THR A 565 -26.53 7.62 -4.83
C THR A 565 -27.70 8.45 -4.25
N PRO A 566 -27.62 9.00 -3.03
CA PRO A 566 -28.63 9.95 -2.51
C PRO A 566 -28.76 11.23 -3.34
N GLN A 567 -27.69 11.70 -3.99
CA GLN A 567 -27.73 12.93 -4.79
C GLN A 567 -28.49 12.73 -6.10
N VAL A 568 -28.26 11.59 -6.77
CA VAL A 568 -29.04 11.17 -7.94
C VAL A 568 -30.53 11.01 -7.57
N ILE A 569 -30.83 10.44 -6.41
CA ILE A 569 -32.21 10.30 -5.89
C ILE A 569 -32.86 11.66 -5.62
N ASN A 570 -32.14 12.61 -4.99
CA ASN A 570 -32.63 13.97 -4.78
C ASN A 570 -32.94 14.67 -6.11
N ALA A 571 -32.02 14.65 -7.07
CA ALA A 571 -32.24 15.26 -8.39
C ALA A 571 -33.38 14.58 -9.16
N ALA A 572 -33.52 13.25 -9.06
CA ALA A 572 -34.66 12.51 -9.61
C ALA A 572 -35.99 12.94 -8.97
N ARG A 573 -36.02 13.24 -7.65
CA ARG A 573 -37.20 13.79 -6.96
C ARG A 573 -37.53 15.21 -7.42
N VAL A 574 -36.54 16.10 -7.61
CA VAL A 574 -36.76 17.45 -8.15
C VAL A 574 -37.36 17.40 -9.56
N LEU A 575 -36.84 16.51 -10.42
CA LEU A 575 -37.36 16.26 -11.76
C LEU A 575 -38.76 15.62 -11.71
N PHE A 576 -39.01 14.69 -10.79
CA PHE A 576 -40.32 14.06 -10.58
C PHE A 576 -41.41 15.05 -10.15
N SER A 577 -41.08 16.05 -9.33
CA SER A 577 -41.97 17.18 -9.03
C SER A 577 -42.15 18.12 -10.23
N ASN A 578 -41.08 18.37 -11.00
CA ASN A 578 -41.07 19.37 -12.07
C ASN A 578 -40.63 18.79 -13.43
N PRO A 579 -41.35 17.85 -14.09
CA PRO A 579 -40.86 17.13 -15.28
C PRO A 579 -40.53 18.02 -16.48
N ASN A 580 -41.15 19.20 -16.57
CA ASN A 580 -40.93 20.18 -17.64
C ASN A 580 -39.82 21.21 -17.31
N ASN A 581 -39.18 21.13 -16.14
CA ASN A 581 -38.10 22.05 -15.77
C ASN A 581 -36.79 21.59 -16.40
N GLN A 582 -36.41 22.24 -17.51
CA GLN A 582 -35.16 22.00 -18.23
C GLN A 582 -33.91 22.05 -17.32
N ALA A 583 -33.88 22.90 -16.28
CA ALA A 583 -32.76 22.93 -15.33
C ALA A 583 -32.69 21.68 -14.45
N ALA A 584 -33.84 21.07 -14.11
CA ALA A 584 -33.90 19.82 -13.36
C ALA A 584 -33.47 18.63 -14.22
N VAL A 585 -33.83 18.62 -15.51
CA VAL A 585 -33.35 17.63 -16.49
C VAL A 585 -31.82 17.70 -16.60
N GLU A 586 -31.27 18.90 -16.85
CA GLU A 586 -29.82 19.13 -16.96
C GLU A 586 -29.05 18.69 -15.70
N HIS A 587 -29.57 19.00 -14.51
CA HIS A 587 -28.92 18.62 -13.25
C HIS A 587 -28.98 17.12 -12.99
N PHE A 588 -30.14 16.50 -13.26
CA PHE A 588 -30.30 15.05 -13.12
C PHE A 588 -29.41 14.30 -14.11
N ASP A 589 -29.34 14.71 -15.38
CA ASP A 589 -28.47 14.08 -16.38
C ASP A 589 -26.98 14.21 -16.03
N LEU A 590 -26.56 15.35 -15.46
CA LEU A 590 -25.19 15.56 -14.98
C LEU A 590 -24.82 14.59 -13.84
N LEU A 591 -25.67 14.48 -12.81
CA LEU A 591 -25.46 13.56 -11.69
C LEU A 591 -25.61 12.09 -12.09
N LYS A 592 -26.57 11.77 -12.98
CA LYS A 592 -26.78 10.44 -13.57
C LYS A 592 -25.54 9.97 -14.32
N LYS A 593 -24.95 10.85 -15.14
CA LYS A 593 -23.67 10.58 -15.81
C LYS A 593 -22.55 10.39 -14.78
N GLN A 594 -22.38 11.33 -13.83
CA GLN A 594 -21.31 11.24 -12.83
C GLN A 594 -21.38 9.91 -12.04
N TRP A 595 -22.57 9.47 -11.63
CA TRP A 595 -22.76 8.17 -10.98
C TRP A 595 -22.40 7.00 -11.90
N SER A 596 -22.81 7.04 -13.17
CA SER A 596 -22.52 5.97 -14.15
C SER A 596 -21.02 5.86 -14.42
N ASP A 597 -20.34 6.98 -14.69
CA ASP A 597 -18.89 7.05 -14.91
C ASP A 597 -18.10 6.49 -13.69
N ASN A 598 -18.61 6.69 -12.46
CA ASN A 598 -18.03 6.12 -11.24
C ASN A 598 -18.38 4.63 -11.04
N MET A 599 -19.56 4.18 -11.49
CA MET A 599 -19.98 2.77 -11.35
C MET A 599 -19.24 1.86 -12.33
N ASP A 600 -19.07 2.30 -13.57
CA ASP A 600 -18.27 1.59 -14.57
C ASP A 600 -16.80 1.56 -14.16
N ARG A 601 -16.30 2.66 -13.55
CA ARG A 601 -14.95 2.67 -12.93
C ARG A 601 -14.85 1.69 -11.75
N LEU A 602 -15.87 1.60 -10.90
CA LEU A 602 -15.90 0.65 -9.78
C LEU A 602 -15.89 -0.81 -10.29
N ARG A 603 -16.70 -1.12 -11.31
CA ARG A 603 -16.70 -2.43 -11.98
C ARG A 603 -15.33 -2.77 -12.55
N ASN A 604 -14.70 -1.87 -13.29
CA ASN A 604 -13.38 -2.12 -13.90
C ASN A 604 -12.28 -2.32 -12.84
N LEU A 605 -12.33 -1.59 -11.71
CA LEU A 605 -11.42 -1.80 -10.59
C LEU A 605 -11.66 -3.13 -9.86
N VAL A 606 -12.92 -3.56 -9.74
CA VAL A 606 -13.28 -4.88 -9.17
C VAL A 606 -12.83 -6.02 -10.08
N ASP A 607 -13.02 -5.88 -11.39
CA ASP A 607 -12.63 -6.89 -12.40
C ASP A 607 -11.09 -6.97 -12.55
N GLU A 608 -10.35 -5.89 -12.25
CA GLU A 608 -8.89 -5.91 -12.07
C GLU A 608 -8.44 -6.55 -10.73
N ALA A 609 -9.25 -6.46 -9.68
CA ALA A 609 -8.90 -6.94 -8.35
C ALA A 609 -9.18 -8.44 -8.11
N VAL A 610 -9.79 -9.11 -9.08
CA VAL A 610 -10.02 -10.57 -9.09
C VAL A 610 -9.14 -11.27 -10.13
N ASP A 611 -8.92 -12.57 -9.97
CA ASP A 611 -8.25 -13.37 -11.01
C ASP A 611 -9.15 -13.48 -12.26
N SER A 612 -8.70 -12.98 -13.40
CA SER A 612 -9.50 -12.92 -14.63
C SER A 612 -9.90 -14.30 -15.16
N ALA A 613 -9.09 -15.34 -14.95
CA ALA A 613 -9.43 -16.71 -15.35
C ALA A 613 -10.49 -17.34 -14.43
N ALA A 614 -10.50 -16.99 -13.15
CA ALA A 614 -11.55 -17.34 -12.21
C ALA A 614 -12.85 -16.56 -12.50
N LEU A 615 -12.77 -15.27 -12.87
CA LEU A 615 -13.92 -14.47 -13.25
C LEU A 615 -14.59 -15.00 -14.52
N ILE A 616 -13.83 -15.29 -15.58
CA ILE A 616 -14.38 -15.88 -16.81
C ILE A 616 -15.04 -17.24 -16.52
N ARG A 617 -14.46 -18.06 -15.63
CA ARG A 617 -15.08 -19.32 -15.18
C ARG A 617 -16.38 -19.09 -14.42
N ALA A 618 -16.43 -18.11 -13.52
CA ALA A 618 -17.65 -17.80 -12.76
C ALA A 618 -18.77 -17.26 -13.67
N GLU A 619 -18.43 -16.52 -14.73
CA GLU A 619 -19.38 -16.10 -15.77
C GLU A 619 -19.83 -17.26 -16.68
N GLU A 620 -18.95 -18.19 -17.02
CA GLU A 620 -19.28 -19.45 -17.73
C GLU A 620 -20.26 -20.31 -16.92
N GLU A 621 -19.99 -20.51 -15.63
CA GLU A 621 -20.93 -21.17 -14.71
C GLU A 621 -22.24 -20.39 -14.56
N GLY A 622 -22.17 -19.05 -14.58
CA GLY A 622 -23.33 -18.17 -14.62
C GLY A 622 -24.19 -18.37 -15.87
N ILE A 623 -23.58 -18.47 -17.05
CA ILE A 623 -24.26 -18.77 -18.33
C ILE A 623 -24.92 -20.15 -18.28
N LEU A 624 -24.29 -21.15 -17.66
CA LEU A 624 -24.89 -22.46 -17.44
C LEU A 624 -26.10 -22.39 -16.50
N ARG A 625 -26.01 -21.62 -15.40
CA ARG A 625 -27.15 -21.36 -14.50
C ARG A 625 -28.30 -20.67 -15.22
N ASP A 626 -28.05 -19.59 -15.96
CA ASP A 626 -29.07 -18.87 -16.74
C ASP A 626 -29.67 -19.75 -17.86
N THR A 627 -28.88 -20.64 -18.47
CA THR A 627 -29.34 -21.64 -19.45
C THR A 627 -30.36 -22.61 -18.82
N GLU A 628 -30.09 -23.12 -17.62
CA GLU A 628 -31.06 -23.97 -16.90
C GLU A 628 -32.36 -23.20 -16.58
N ARG A 629 -32.27 -21.91 -16.25
CA ARG A 629 -33.46 -21.06 -16.03
C ARG A 629 -34.27 -20.84 -17.30
N ILE A 630 -33.65 -20.77 -18.48
CA ILE A 630 -34.37 -20.76 -19.76
C ILE A 630 -35.05 -22.11 -20.00
N GLU A 631 -34.40 -23.25 -19.71
CA GLU A 631 -35.00 -24.58 -19.79
C GLU A 631 -36.15 -24.79 -18.78
N GLU A 632 -36.08 -24.22 -17.58
CA GLU A 632 -37.24 -24.09 -16.67
C GLU A 632 -38.35 -23.24 -17.31
N GLY A 633 -38.00 -22.10 -17.93
CA GLY A 633 -38.93 -21.19 -18.60
C GLY A 633 -39.66 -21.83 -19.78
N ILE A 634 -38.96 -22.59 -20.62
CA ILE A 634 -39.55 -23.37 -21.73
C ILE A 634 -40.56 -24.38 -21.17
N ARG A 635 -40.17 -25.16 -20.15
CA ARG A 635 -41.05 -26.15 -19.49
C ARG A 635 -42.30 -25.51 -18.87
N ALA A 636 -42.15 -24.34 -18.25
CA ALA A 636 -43.25 -23.59 -17.64
C ALA A 636 -44.05 -22.70 -18.62
N ARG A 637 -43.56 -22.51 -19.86
CA ARG A 637 -44.03 -21.51 -20.85
C ARG A 637 -43.94 -20.05 -20.37
N ASP A 638 -42.97 -19.76 -19.52
CA ASP A 638 -42.71 -18.45 -18.93
C ASP A 638 -41.83 -17.59 -19.86
N SER A 639 -42.50 -16.83 -20.73
CA SER A 639 -41.86 -15.89 -21.67
C SER A 639 -41.01 -14.80 -20.99
N PRO A 640 -41.50 -14.09 -19.94
CA PRO A 640 -40.69 -13.15 -19.17
C PRO A 640 -39.38 -13.76 -18.62
N LYS A 641 -39.44 -14.98 -18.09
CA LYS A 641 -38.24 -15.69 -17.59
C LYS A 641 -37.26 -16.00 -18.72
N ILE A 642 -37.71 -16.54 -19.85
CA ILE A 642 -36.85 -16.79 -21.03
C ILE A 642 -36.16 -15.50 -21.47
N ALA A 643 -36.90 -14.40 -21.63
CA ALA A 643 -36.35 -13.12 -22.07
C ALA A 643 -35.36 -12.50 -21.06
N THR A 644 -35.62 -12.65 -19.76
CA THR A 644 -34.75 -12.14 -18.69
C THR A 644 -33.41 -12.88 -18.67
N HIS A 645 -33.42 -14.22 -18.62
CA HIS A 645 -32.20 -15.00 -18.54
C HIS A 645 -31.41 -14.99 -19.86
N ALA A 646 -32.06 -14.86 -21.02
CA ALA A 646 -31.36 -14.60 -22.28
C ALA A 646 -30.60 -13.26 -22.28
N SER A 647 -31.16 -12.25 -21.59
CA SER A 647 -30.49 -10.95 -21.40
C SER A 647 -29.34 -11.03 -20.38
N ASN A 648 -29.38 -11.97 -19.43
CA ASN A 648 -28.23 -12.28 -18.58
C ASN A 648 -27.11 -12.92 -19.39
N ILE A 649 -27.38 -14.01 -20.13
CA ILE A 649 -26.36 -14.72 -20.95
C ILE A 649 -25.60 -13.75 -21.85
N ALA A 650 -26.31 -12.83 -22.52
CA ALA A 650 -25.69 -11.79 -23.33
C ALA A 650 -24.72 -10.90 -22.52
N ARG A 651 -25.15 -10.37 -21.38
CA ARG A 651 -24.32 -9.50 -20.52
C ARG A 651 -23.12 -10.22 -19.91
N ARG A 652 -23.24 -11.51 -19.58
CA ARG A 652 -22.13 -12.34 -19.13
C ARG A 652 -21.11 -12.55 -20.26
N ALA A 653 -21.57 -12.88 -21.46
CA ALA A 653 -20.71 -13.02 -22.63
C ALA A 653 -20.01 -11.70 -23.02
N ASP A 654 -20.72 -10.57 -22.98
CA ASP A 654 -20.15 -9.22 -23.17
C ASP A 654 -19.10 -8.88 -22.10
N ARG A 655 -19.29 -9.32 -20.84
CA ARG A 655 -18.28 -9.15 -19.78
C ARG A 655 -17.06 -10.04 -19.97
N VAL A 656 -17.24 -11.29 -20.43
CA VAL A 656 -16.12 -12.17 -20.82
C VAL A 656 -15.30 -11.54 -21.94
N LEU A 657 -15.96 -10.90 -22.93
CA LEU A 657 -15.28 -10.12 -23.97
C LEU A 657 -14.51 -8.92 -23.40
N GLN A 658 -15.09 -8.16 -22.47
CA GLN A 658 -14.42 -7.02 -21.83
C GLN A 658 -13.20 -7.42 -21.00
N VAL A 659 -13.27 -8.54 -20.27
CA VAL A 659 -12.13 -9.08 -19.50
C VAL A 659 -11.03 -9.59 -20.45
N ALA A 660 -11.41 -10.25 -21.56
CA ALA A 660 -10.47 -10.71 -22.57
C ALA A 660 -9.77 -9.54 -23.30
N ASP A 661 -10.50 -8.50 -23.65
CA ASP A 661 -9.98 -7.26 -24.24
C ASP A 661 -9.04 -6.53 -23.25
N MET A 662 -9.40 -6.45 -21.96
CA MET A 662 -8.50 -5.90 -20.93
C MET A 662 -7.16 -6.67 -20.86
N GLU A 663 -7.20 -8.01 -20.88
CA GLU A 663 -5.99 -8.84 -20.84
C GLU A 663 -5.15 -8.72 -22.12
N ALA A 664 -5.80 -8.66 -23.29
CA ALA A 664 -5.13 -8.40 -24.57
C ALA A 664 -4.48 -7.01 -24.59
N GLN A 665 -5.18 -5.97 -24.14
CA GLN A 665 -4.66 -4.61 -24.05
C GLN A 665 -3.57 -4.46 -22.97
N ASN A 666 -3.56 -5.28 -21.92
CA ASN A 666 -2.49 -5.31 -20.92
C ASN A 666 -1.19 -5.92 -21.47
N SER A 667 -1.28 -6.84 -22.43
CA SER A 667 -0.13 -7.59 -22.96
C SER A 667 0.62 -6.86 -24.10
N GLU A 668 1.87 -7.29 -24.28
CA GLU A 668 2.74 -7.00 -25.44
C GLU A 668 3.35 -8.29 -26.04
N ASP A 669 2.92 -9.47 -25.59
CA ASP A 669 3.20 -10.75 -26.28
C ASP A 669 2.22 -10.88 -27.46
N PRO A 670 2.65 -10.74 -28.73
CA PRO A 670 1.75 -10.80 -29.87
C PRO A 670 1.04 -12.16 -29.96
N ALA A 671 1.73 -13.25 -29.63
CA ALA A 671 1.14 -14.58 -29.71
C ALA A 671 0.03 -14.78 -28.66
N PHE A 672 0.11 -14.13 -27.49
CA PHE A 672 -0.99 -14.10 -26.53
C PHE A 672 -2.15 -13.22 -27.02
N VAL A 673 -1.85 -12.01 -27.48
CA VAL A 673 -2.85 -11.06 -28.00
C VAL A 673 -3.65 -11.67 -29.16
N ASP A 674 -2.99 -12.28 -30.14
CA ASP A 674 -3.64 -12.93 -31.28
C ASP A 674 -4.55 -14.09 -30.85
N ARG A 675 -4.11 -14.93 -29.90
CA ARG A 675 -4.93 -16.06 -29.38
C ARG A 675 -6.18 -15.57 -28.65
N VAL A 676 -6.04 -14.53 -27.82
CA VAL A 676 -7.17 -13.97 -27.05
C VAL A 676 -8.14 -13.25 -27.98
N ASN A 677 -7.65 -12.40 -28.89
CA ASN A 677 -8.47 -11.70 -29.87
C ASN A 677 -9.26 -12.68 -30.76
N HIS A 678 -8.62 -13.72 -31.28
CA HIS A 678 -9.30 -14.72 -32.12
C HIS A 678 -10.42 -15.46 -31.36
N ALA A 679 -10.20 -15.82 -30.10
CA ALA A 679 -11.24 -16.43 -29.28
C ALA A 679 -12.41 -15.44 -29.00
N SER A 680 -12.09 -14.16 -28.77
CA SER A 680 -13.08 -13.09 -28.58
C SER A 680 -13.90 -12.81 -29.84
N GLU A 681 -13.30 -12.79 -31.03
CA GLU A 681 -14.02 -12.67 -32.31
C GLU A 681 -15.06 -13.78 -32.48
N ILE A 682 -14.66 -15.03 -32.19
CA ILE A 682 -15.56 -16.19 -32.22
C ILE A 682 -16.71 -15.98 -31.23
N LEU A 683 -16.43 -15.63 -29.97
CA LEU A 683 -17.46 -15.39 -28.95
C LEU A 683 -18.44 -14.29 -29.38
N ALA A 684 -17.94 -13.12 -29.80
CA ALA A 684 -18.77 -12.00 -30.26
C ALA A 684 -19.74 -12.39 -31.38
N SER A 685 -19.31 -13.25 -32.31
CA SER A 685 -20.18 -13.75 -33.40
C SER A 685 -21.39 -14.56 -32.91
N THR A 686 -21.32 -15.20 -31.74
CA THR A 686 -22.39 -16.06 -31.20
C THR A 686 -23.48 -15.30 -30.43
N ILE A 687 -23.17 -14.13 -29.86
CA ILE A 687 -24.05 -13.43 -28.91
C ILE A 687 -25.33 -12.95 -29.60
N THR A 688 -25.22 -12.31 -30.76
CA THR A 688 -26.39 -11.77 -31.48
C THR A 688 -27.36 -12.88 -31.95
N PRO A 689 -26.90 -13.96 -32.61
CA PRO A 689 -27.76 -15.12 -32.94
C PRO A 689 -28.42 -15.78 -31.72
N ASN A 690 -27.72 -15.93 -30.60
CA ASN A 690 -28.29 -16.44 -29.35
C ASN A 690 -29.46 -15.57 -28.87
N VAL A 691 -29.24 -14.26 -28.75
CA VAL A 691 -30.27 -13.31 -28.30
C VAL A 691 -31.47 -13.26 -29.26
N GLN A 692 -31.25 -13.37 -30.58
CA GLN A 692 -32.33 -13.39 -31.56
C GLN A 692 -33.17 -14.67 -31.46
N THR A 693 -32.53 -15.84 -31.39
CA THR A 693 -33.25 -17.13 -31.25
C THR A 693 -33.96 -17.25 -29.90
N ALA A 694 -33.34 -16.78 -28.81
CA ALA A 694 -33.98 -16.70 -27.50
C ALA A 694 -35.21 -15.77 -27.47
N LYS A 695 -35.18 -14.64 -28.20
CA LYS A 695 -36.33 -13.75 -28.36
C LYS A 695 -37.46 -14.40 -29.16
N ALA A 696 -37.14 -15.11 -30.25
CA ALA A 696 -38.13 -15.86 -31.03
C ALA A 696 -38.78 -16.99 -30.19
N LEU A 697 -37.99 -17.66 -29.36
CA LEU A 697 -38.45 -18.67 -28.41
C LEU A 697 -39.33 -18.05 -27.29
N ALA A 698 -38.97 -16.87 -26.76
CA ALA A 698 -39.79 -16.15 -25.81
C ALA A 698 -41.16 -15.73 -26.39
N MET A 699 -41.22 -15.39 -27.68
CA MET A 699 -42.50 -15.07 -28.37
C MET A 699 -43.42 -16.29 -28.50
N ASN A 700 -42.89 -17.51 -28.60
CA ASN A 700 -43.67 -18.74 -28.60
C ASN A 700 -42.93 -19.92 -27.94
N PRO A 701 -43.01 -20.07 -26.61
CA PRO A 701 -42.33 -21.15 -25.87
C PRO A 701 -42.81 -22.58 -26.20
N ALA A 702 -43.84 -22.74 -27.05
CA ALA A 702 -44.28 -24.04 -27.54
C ALA A 702 -43.66 -24.43 -28.89
N ASN A 703 -42.90 -23.54 -29.54
CA ASN A 703 -42.28 -23.80 -30.84
C ASN A 703 -41.02 -24.67 -30.72
N LYS A 704 -41.14 -25.96 -31.06
CA LYS A 704 -40.02 -26.92 -31.02
C LYS A 704 -38.89 -26.64 -32.02
N ALA A 705 -39.12 -25.87 -33.08
CA ALA A 705 -38.03 -25.41 -33.95
C ALA A 705 -37.19 -24.36 -33.21
N ALA A 706 -37.81 -23.27 -32.72
CA ALA A 706 -37.12 -22.22 -31.98
C ALA A 706 -36.41 -22.73 -30.70
N GLU A 707 -36.99 -23.74 -30.03
CA GLU A 707 -36.34 -24.41 -28.89
C GLU A 707 -35.02 -25.09 -29.29
N GLN A 708 -35.00 -25.77 -30.45
CA GLN A 708 -33.81 -26.45 -30.97
C GLN A 708 -32.80 -25.45 -31.56
N ASP A 709 -33.27 -24.43 -32.28
CA ASP A 709 -32.44 -23.37 -32.85
C ASP A 709 -31.69 -22.61 -31.76
N TRP A 710 -32.40 -22.21 -30.69
CA TRP A 710 -31.78 -21.57 -29.53
C TRP A 710 -30.76 -22.48 -28.85
N ARG A 711 -31.10 -23.75 -28.56
CA ARG A 711 -30.15 -24.72 -27.95
C ARG A 711 -28.85 -24.86 -28.75
N SER A 712 -28.94 -24.81 -30.08
CA SER A 712 -27.77 -24.88 -30.97
C SER A 712 -26.85 -23.66 -30.79
N HIS A 713 -27.41 -22.45 -30.89
CA HIS A 713 -26.65 -21.20 -30.71
C HIS A 713 -26.16 -21.01 -29.27
N ASN A 714 -26.89 -21.53 -28.28
CA ASN A 714 -26.50 -21.47 -26.88
C ASN A 714 -25.32 -22.40 -26.57
N ARG A 715 -25.26 -23.59 -27.18
CA ARG A 715 -24.08 -24.46 -27.09
C ARG A 715 -22.85 -23.79 -27.73
N ALA A 716 -22.98 -23.23 -28.93
CA ALA A 716 -21.88 -22.54 -29.60
C ALA A 716 -21.33 -21.36 -28.77
N LEU A 717 -22.21 -20.59 -28.11
CA LEU A 717 -21.81 -19.52 -27.19
C LEU A 717 -21.05 -20.05 -25.97
N ILE A 718 -21.53 -21.13 -25.33
CA ILE A 718 -20.83 -21.76 -24.18
C ILE A 718 -19.46 -22.29 -24.60
N GLU A 719 -19.36 -22.96 -25.76
CA GLU A 719 -18.09 -23.46 -26.30
C GLU A 719 -17.11 -22.31 -26.60
N ALA A 720 -17.59 -21.17 -27.11
CA ALA A 720 -16.77 -19.99 -27.35
C ALA A 720 -16.30 -19.29 -26.06
N VAL A 721 -17.14 -19.19 -25.01
CA VAL A 721 -16.71 -18.71 -23.67
C VAL A 721 -15.62 -19.62 -23.09
N GLY A 722 -15.79 -20.94 -23.21
CA GLY A 722 -14.76 -21.91 -22.81
C GLY A 722 -13.45 -21.75 -23.59
N ALA A 723 -13.52 -21.38 -24.88
CA ALA A 723 -12.35 -21.07 -25.70
C ALA A 723 -11.61 -19.80 -25.22
N VAL A 724 -12.33 -18.71 -24.92
CA VAL A 724 -11.75 -17.46 -24.37
C VAL A 724 -11.05 -17.75 -23.03
N ARG A 725 -11.69 -18.49 -22.12
CA ARG A 725 -11.08 -18.93 -20.86
C ARG A 725 -9.76 -19.69 -21.10
N ASN A 726 -9.75 -20.59 -22.09
CA ASN A 726 -8.59 -21.39 -22.45
C ASN A 726 -7.47 -20.59 -23.15
N ALA A 727 -7.79 -19.44 -23.77
CA ALA A 727 -6.82 -18.55 -24.41
C ALA A 727 -6.14 -17.58 -23.42
N VAL A 728 -6.92 -17.06 -22.44
CA VAL A 728 -6.43 -16.19 -21.36
C VAL A 728 -5.60 -16.99 -20.34
N THR A 729 -5.95 -18.24 -20.06
CA THR A 729 -5.17 -19.09 -19.15
C THR A 729 -3.84 -19.54 -19.77
N VAL A 730 -2.74 -19.34 -19.03
CA VAL A 730 -1.43 -19.87 -19.41
C VAL A 730 -1.41 -21.38 -19.17
N GLN A 731 -1.74 -22.14 -20.22
CA GLN A 731 -1.42 -23.57 -20.23
C GLN A 731 0.11 -23.72 -20.32
N PRO A 732 0.77 -24.51 -19.45
CA PRO A 732 2.16 -24.90 -19.67
C PRO A 732 2.24 -25.62 -21.01
N LYS A 733 3.23 -25.28 -21.85
CA LYS A 733 3.30 -25.73 -23.25
C LYS A 733 3.26 -27.26 -23.30
N ALA A 734 2.16 -27.82 -23.81
CA ALA A 734 1.98 -29.25 -24.02
C ALA A 734 2.79 -29.72 -25.26
N GLY A 735 4.11 -29.58 -25.18
CA GLY A 735 5.04 -29.84 -26.28
C GLY A 735 6.47 -29.99 -25.76
N TYR A 736 6.91 -31.25 -25.70
CA TYR A 736 8.23 -31.72 -25.22
C TYR A 736 8.49 -31.56 -23.71
N TYR A 737 8.18 -32.65 -22.99
CA TYR A 737 8.44 -32.93 -21.56
C TYR A 737 7.56 -32.19 -20.54
N ASP A 738 7.27 -32.89 -19.43
CA ASP A 738 6.43 -32.41 -18.33
C ASP A 738 7.34 -31.86 -17.22
N ASP A 739 7.51 -30.53 -17.14
CA ASP A 739 8.44 -29.83 -16.21
C ASP A 739 8.29 -30.20 -14.73
N ARG A 740 7.22 -30.92 -14.34
CA ARG A 740 7.06 -31.49 -12.99
C ARG A 740 8.01 -32.66 -12.71
N PHE A 741 8.60 -33.26 -13.74
CA PHE A 741 9.65 -34.27 -13.63
C PHE A 741 10.77 -33.97 -14.64
N PRO A 742 12.05 -33.86 -14.22
CA PRO A 742 13.14 -33.96 -15.19
C PRO A 742 13.04 -35.32 -15.91
N PRO A 743 13.47 -35.43 -17.18
CA PRO A 743 13.61 -36.74 -17.80
C PRO A 743 14.47 -37.63 -16.89
N PRO A 744 14.10 -38.90 -16.67
CA PRO A 744 14.89 -39.79 -15.82
C PRO A 744 16.33 -39.80 -16.35
N PRO A 745 17.35 -39.65 -15.47
CA PRO A 745 18.74 -39.55 -15.90
C PRO A 745 19.10 -40.78 -16.75
N ASP A 746 19.89 -40.59 -17.80
CA ASP A 746 20.21 -41.69 -18.68
C ASP A 746 21.08 -42.74 -17.97
N MET A 747 20.43 -43.83 -17.60
CA MET A 747 21.04 -44.97 -16.92
C MET A 747 21.91 -45.82 -17.87
N SER A 748 22.04 -45.46 -19.15
CA SER A 748 22.91 -46.18 -20.11
C SER A 748 24.38 -46.27 -19.69
N GLN A 749 24.85 -45.33 -18.85
CA GLN A 749 26.22 -45.30 -18.33
C GLN A 749 26.37 -45.98 -16.95
N LEU A 750 25.32 -46.62 -16.41
CA LEU A 750 25.42 -47.41 -15.18
C LEU A 750 26.04 -48.79 -15.43
N SER A 751 27.37 -48.81 -15.60
CA SER A 751 28.15 -50.04 -15.48
C SER A 751 28.14 -50.52 -14.02
N ILE A 752 27.24 -51.44 -13.68
CA ILE A 752 27.39 -52.24 -12.47
C ILE A 752 28.66 -53.07 -12.64
N SER A 753 29.70 -52.76 -11.88
CA SER A 753 30.91 -53.57 -11.78
C SER A 753 30.63 -54.85 -11.01
N VAL A 754 29.96 -55.79 -11.66
CA VAL A 754 29.81 -57.17 -11.17
C VAL A 754 31.22 -57.74 -10.97
N PRO A 755 31.60 -58.22 -9.78
CA PRO A 755 32.88 -58.89 -9.60
C PRO A 755 32.86 -60.21 -10.38
N ASP A 756 33.80 -60.38 -11.32
CA ASP A 756 33.93 -61.60 -12.14
C ASP A 756 34.36 -62.82 -11.30
N ALA A 757 33.38 -63.45 -10.66
CA ALA A 757 33.51 -64.77 -10.07
C ALA A 757 33.39 -65.84 -11.17
N TYR A 758 34.51 -66.09 -11.87
CA TYR A 758 34.82 -67.28 -12.68
C TYR A 758 33.64 -68.07 -13.29
N GLY A 759 33.46 -67.94 -14.62
CA GLY A 759 33.31 -69.14 -15.46
C GLY A 759 31.92 -69.54 -15.95
N GLY A 760 31.34 -68.71 -16.84
CA GLY A 760 30.81 -69.14 -18.15
C GLY A 760 29.62 -70.11 -18.26
N GLY A 761 28.63 -69.75 -19.09
CA GLY A 761 27.65 -70.74 -19.57
C GLY A 761 26.44 -70.25 -20.38
N VAL A 762 26.60 -70.14 -21.71
CA VAL A 762 25.66 -70.70 -22.73
C VAL A 762 24.17 -70.23 -22.80
N HIS A 763 23.82 -69.66 -23.97
CA HIS A 763 22.51 -69.55 -24.67
C HIS A 763 21.34 -68.63 -24.20
N GLU A 764 20.74 -68.03 -25.24
CA GLU A 764 19.29 -67.77 -25.50
C GLU A 764 18.50 -66.61 -24.83
N ASN A 765 18.35 -65.55 -25.64
CA ASN A 765 17.11 -64.78 -25.89
C ASN A 765 15.92 -65.75 -26.18
N PRO A 766 14.60 -65.45 -25.96
CA PRO A 766 14.03 -64.10 -26.16
C PRO A 766 12.73 -63.68 -25.41
N PHE A 767 12.27 -62.46 -25.73
CA PHE A 767 10.87 -61.96 -25.77
C PHE A 767 10.03 -61.76 -24.48
N ASN A 768 9.32 -60.62 -24.51
CA ASN A 768 8.00 -60.34 -23.89
C ASN A 768 7.89 -60.30 -22.35
N ALA A 769 6.86 -59.66 -21.78
CA ALA A 769 6.11 -58.45 -22.17
C ALA A 769 5.20 -58.05 -20.99
N ALA A 770 5.08 -56.74 -20.71
CA ALA A 770 4.03 -56.07 -19.92
C ALA A 770 3.60 -56.67 -18.55
N SER A 771 3.51 -55.82 -17.50
CA SER A 771 2.28 -55.63 -16.70
C SER A 771 2.49 -54.92 -15.35
N LEU A 772 1.54 -54.03 -15.04
CA LEU A 772 0.93 -53.77 -13.73
C LEU A 772 1.78 -53.34 -12.51
N ARG A 773 1.57 -52.06 -12.17
CA ARG A 773 1.51 -51.45 -10.82
C ARG A 773 0.36 -52.06 -9.97
N PRO A 774 0.20 -51.72 -8.65
CA PRO A 774 1.19 -51.45 -7.60
C PRO A 774 0.78 -52.01 -6.19
N GLU A 775 1.49 -51.58 -5.14
CA GLU A 775 1.11 -51.51 -3.70
C GLU A 775 0.88 -52.78 -2.86
N GLU A 776 1.61 -52.85 -1.74
CA GLU A 776 1.17 -53.05 -0.32
C GLU A 776 2.35 -53.65 0.49
N ARG A 777 2.97 -52.92 1.44
CA ARG A 777 2.62 -52.71 2.87
C ARG A 777 3.05 -53.88 3.80
N PHE A 778 2.99 -53.61 5.12
CA PHE A 778 3.42 -54.43 6.28
C PHE A 778 4.93 -54.43 6.64
N SER A 779 5.37 -54.41 7.91
CA SER A 779 4.74 -53.89 9.16
C SER A 779 5.69 -53.89 10.38
N GLN A 780 5.21 -53.28 11.49
CA GLN A 780 5.56 -53.53 12.91
C GLN A 780 6.96 -53.20 13.50
N GLN A 781 6.97 -52.12 14.29
CA GLN A 781 7.47 -52.00 15.67
C GLN A 781 8.27 -53.16 16.33
N ARG A 782 9.43 -52.84 16.92
CA ARG A 782 9.68 -53.02 18.38
C ARG A 782 10.89 -52.20 18.86
N ALA A 783 11.04 -52.04 20.18
CA ALA A 783 12.11 -51.26 20.83
C ALA A 783 12.61 -51.94 22.11
N ALA A 784 13.89 -51.76 22.48
CA ALA A 784 14.41 -51.86 23.86
C ALA A 784 15.87 -51.38 24.03
N ALA A 785 16.04 -50.28 24.78
CA ALA A 785 17.03 -49.95 25.83
C ALA A 785 18.57 -50.27 25.75
N PRO A 786 19.45 -49.45 26.41
CA PRO A 786 20.91 -49.57 26.43
C PRO A 786 21.47 -50.18 27.76
N PRO A 787 22.80 -50.18 28.02
CA PRO A 787 23.35 -49.08 28.85
C PRO A 787 24.83 -48.62 28.65
N ALA A 788 25.04 -47.31 28.88
CA ALA A 788 26.12 -46.67 29.67
C ALA A 788 27.63 -46.71 29.28
N ALA A 789 28.37 -45.74 29.85
CA ALA A 789 29.81 -45.42 29.70
C ALA A 789 30.47 -45.37 31.13
N PRO A 790 31.64 -44.74 31.48
CA PRO A 790 32.49 -43.77 30.75
C PRO A 790 34.05 -44.05 30.76
N PRO A 791 35.00 -43.26 31.34
CA PRO A 791 36.21 -42.76 30.62
C PRO A 791 37.54 -43.06 31.38
N PRO A 792 38.69 -42.33 31.25
CA PRO A 792 39.23 -41.39 30.23
C PRO A 792 40.51 -42.02 29.55
N ALA A 793 41.72 -41.46 29.31
CA ALA A 793 42.37 -40.14 29.55
C ALA A 793 43.65 -39.87 28.69
N ARG A 794 43.96 -38.57 28.52
CA ARG A 794 45.28 -37.89 28.37
C ARG A 794 46.53 -38.67 27.87
N SER A 795 47.20 -38.13 26.84
CA SER A 795 48.40 -37.27 27.01
C SER A 795 48.96 -36.74 25.67
N ILE A 796 49.79 -35.68 25.71
CA ILE A 796 50.50 -35.09 24.57
C ILE A 796 52.02 -35.18 24.82
N PRO A 797 52.83 -35.67 23.86
CA PRO A 797 54.28 -35.43 23.80
C PRO A 797 54.67 -34.34 22.75
N PRO A 798 55.87 -33.72 22.87
CA PRO A 798 56.31 -32.57 22.06
C PRO A 798 57.12 -32.94 20.78
N PRO A 799 57.41 -31.97 19.88
CA PRO A 799 58.04 -32.21 18.57
C PRO A 799 59.58 -32.07 18.56
N VAL A 800 60.28 -32.97 17.83
CA VAL A 800 61.74 -32.91 17.55
C VAL A 800 62.07 -33.59 16.19
N PRO A 801 63.34 -33.66 15.68
CA PRO A 801 63.76 -33.04 14.42
C PRO A 801 63.97 -34.06 13.25
N PRO A 802 64.38 -33.65 12.02
CA PRO A 802 64.51 -34.59 10.90
C PRO A 802 65.73 -35.54 11.04
N PRO A 803 65.59 -36.83 10.67
CA PRO A 803 66.67 -37.81 10.71
C PRO A 803 67.60 -37.74 9.47
N PRO A 804 68.85 -38.26 9.56
CA PRO A 804 69.84 -38.19 8.50
C PRO A 804 69.68 -39.28 7.42
N MET A 805 70.32 -39.04 6.27
CA MET A 805 70.59 -40.05 5.24
C MET A 805 71.82 -40.88 5.61
N ASP A 806 71.77 -42.20 5.40
CA ASP A 806 72.95 -43.06 5.27
C ASP A 806 72.64 -44.21 4.27
N PRO A 807 73.57 -44.66 3.39
CA PRO A 807 73.23 -45.52 2.25
C PRO A 807 73.55 -47.02 2.42
N TYR A 808 73.00 -47.82 1.50
CA TYR A 808 73.25 -49.27 1.25
C TYR A 808 72.54 -50.32 2.14
N GLY A 809 71.37 -50.78 1.67
CA GLY A 809 71.25 -52.19 1.24
C GLY A 809 70.30 -53.15 1.99
N TYR A 810 69.15 -53.44 1.36
CA TYR A 810 68.46 -54.75 1.26
C TYR A 810 67.97 -55.51 2.54
N TYR A 811 66.91 -56.33 2.53
CA TYR A 811 65.95 -56.73 1.48
C TYR A 811 64.56 -57.02 2.11
N TYR A 812 63.53 -57.04 1.25
CA TYR A 812 62.10 -57.38 1.45
C TYR A 812 61.23 -56.24 2.00
N GLY A 813 59.92 -56.17 1.72
CA GLY A 813 59.08 -57.07 0.90
C GLY A 813 57.95 -56.34 0.17
N GLU A 814 57.12 -57.09 -0.58
CA GLU A 814 55.91 -56.68 -1.35
C GLU A 814 55.95 -55.33 -2.11
N GLY A 815 56.05 -55.39 -3.44
CA GLY A 815 56.09 -54.22 -4.32
C GLY A 815 55.10 -54.31 -5.49
N ALA A 816 54.48 -53.18 -5.83
CA ALA A 816 53.54 -53.02 -6.95
C ALA A 816 54.25 -53.05 -8.33
N PRO A 817 53.53 -53.34 -9.44
CA PRO A 817 54.11 -53.30 -10.79
C PRO A 817 54.57 -51.88 -11.18
N PRO A 818 55.63 -51.76 -12.01
CA PRO A 818 56.26 -50.49 -12.32
C PRO A 818 55.39 -49.57 -13.20
N ARG A 819 55.35 -48.28 -12.87
CA ARG A 819 54.83 -47.24 -13.79
C ARG A 819 55.86 -46.92 -14.88
N PRO A 820 55.43 -46.63 -16.13
CA PRO A 820 56.27 -45.91 -17.07
C PRO A 820 56.48 -44.46 -16.59
N PRO A 821 57.59 -43.80 -16.98
CA PRO A 821 57.79 -42.39 -16.70
C PRO A 821 56.81 -41.54 -17.52
N LEU A 822 56.17 -40.56 -16.87
CA LEU A 822 55.28 -39.59 -17.50
C LEU A 822 55.95 -38.21 -17.62
N PRO A 823 55.52 -37.34 -18.56
CA PRO A 823 56.01 -35.97 -18.69
C PRO A 823 55.70 -35.11 -17.47
N TYR A 824 56.26 -33.89 -17.45
CA TYR A 824 55.95 -32.83 -16.49
C TYR A 824 54.55 -32.22 -16.73
N ASP A 825 53.49 -33.00 -16.49
CA ASP A 825 52.14 -32.48 -16.29
C ASP A 825 51.86 -32.37 -14.78
N GLN A 826 52.22 -31.24 -14.19
CA GLN A 826 51.52 -30.79 -13.00
C GLN A 826 50.09 -30.45 -13.44
N ALA A 827 49.08 -31.06 -12.80
CA ALA A 827 47.72 -30.56 -12.93
C ALA A 827 47.74 -29.06 -12.58
N PRO A 828 47.14 -28.17 -13.40
CA PRO A 828 47.24 -26.74 -13.18
C PRO A 828 46.78 -26.42 -11.75
N PRO A 829 47.51 -25.56 -11.01
CA PRO A 829 47.20 -25.28 -9.63
C PRO A 829 45.73 -24.87 -9.55
N ARG A 830 44.93 -25.62 -8.78
CA ARG A 830 43.51 -25.32 -8.64
C ARG A 830 43.44 -23.83 -8.21
N PRO A 831 42.80 -22.94 -8.98
CA PRO A 831 42.62 -21.57 -8.53
C PRO A 831 41.89 -21.59 -7.17
N PRO A 832 41.93 -20.50 -6.37
CA PRO A 832 40.99 -20.40 -5.26
C PRO A 832 39.60 -20.79 -5.76
N PRO A 833 38.88 -21.69 -5.06
CA PRO A 833 37.57 -22.13 -5.52
C PRO A 833 36.73 -20.87 -5.79
N PRO A 834 35.98 -20.78 -6.90
CA PRO A 834 35.15 -19.62 -7.13
C PRO A 834 34.25 -19.45 -5.92
N GLU A 835 34.32 -18.27 -5.30
CA GLU A 835 33.46 -17.91 -4.18
C GLU A 835 32.02 -18.17 -4.63
N THR A 836 31.37 -19.17 -4.04
CA THR A 836 29.94 -19.35 -4.29
C THR A 836 29.25 -18.21 -3.54
N ASP A 837 28.52 -17.35 -4.25
CA ASP A 837 27.85 -16.11 -3.77
C ASP A 837 26.79 -16.31 -2.66
N ASP A 838 26.79 -17.49 -2.06
CA ASP A 838 25.89 -18.02 -1.06
C ASP A 838 26.66 -18.61 0.16
N GLU A 839 28.00 -18.56 0.23
CA GLU A 839 28.75 -18.90 1.48
C GLU A 839 28.39 -17.94 2.63
N ASP A 840 28.17 -16.66 2.31
CA ASP A 840 27.83 -15.59 3.26
C ASP A 840 26.45 -15.81 3.94
N ASP A 841 25.58 -16.66 3.37
CA ASP A 841 24.34 -17.12 4.03
C ASP A 841 24.59 -18.02 5.26
N SER A 842 25.83 -18.46 5.47
CA SER A 842 26.29 -19.19 6.65
C SER A 842 26.61 -18.28 7.83
N ALA A 843 26.76 -16.96 7.60
CA ALA A 843 26.99 -16.00 8.66
C ALA A 843 25.75 -15.88 9.57
N PHE A 844 25.98 -15.79 10.88
CA PHE A 844 24.91 -15.58 11.85
C PHE A 844 24.40 -14.14 11.76
N PHE A 845 23.34 -13.91 10.97
CA PHE A 845 22.68 -12.62 10.91
C PHE A 845 22.12 -12.25 12.30
N PRO A 846 22.42 -11.06 12.86
CA PRO A 846 21.99 -10.71 14.21
C PRO A 846 20.47 -10.74 14.39
N ILE A 847 20.00 -11.39 15.46
CA ILE A 847 18.59 -11.38 15.84
C ILE A 847 18.27 -9.99 16.42
N PRO A 848 17.32 -9.22 15.82
CA PRO A 848 17.03 -7.86 16.27
C PRO A 848 16.41 -7.83 17.67
N GLN A 849 16.86 -6.89 18.50
CA GLN A 849 16.18 -6.54 19.75
C GLN A 849 15.07 -5.52 19.50
N ALA A 850 14.07 -5.46 20.40
CA ALA A 850 12.90 -4.59 20.23
C ALA A 850 13.22 -3.07 20.18
N ASN A 851 14.38 -2.68 20.69
CA ASN A 851 14.94 -1.32 20.66
C ASN A 851 15.85 -1.04 19.44
N GLN A 852 15.92 -1.95 18.45
CA GLN A 852 16.79 -1.82 17.27
C GLN A 852 15.95 -1.79 15.96
N PRO A 853 15.24 -0.70 15.68
CA PRO A 853 14.31 -0.62 14.54
C PRO A 853 15.02 -0.73 13.17
N ILE A 854 16.25 -0.24 13.03
CA ILE A 854 17.05 -0.38 11.79
C ILE A 854 17.46 -1.85 11.58
N MET A 855 17.96 -2.54 12.63
CA MET A 855 18.24 -3.98 12.58
C MET A 855 17.00 -4.81 12.25
N MET A 856 15.82 -4.42 12.75
CA MET A 856 14.56 -5.07 12.43
C MET A 856 14.20 -4.93 10.94
N ALA A 857 14.42 -3.76 10.34
CA ALA A 857 14.22 -3.53 8.91
C ALA A 857 15.23 -4.34 8.06
N ALA A 858 16.51 -4.33 8.46
CA ALA A 858 17.57 -5.11 7.82
C ALA A 858 17.25 -6.62 7.84
N HIS A 859 16.87 -7.16 8.99
CA HIS A 859 16.44 -8.55 9.15
C HIS A 859 15.18 -8.87 8.32
N ALA A 860 14.23 -7.94 8.22
CA ALA A 860 13.00 -8.10 7.42
C ALA A 860 13.26 -8.15 5.90
N LEU A 861 14.33 -7.51 5.41
CA LEU A 861 14.81 -7.65 4.04
C LEU A 861 15.63 -8.94 3.85
N HIS A 862 16.54 -9.27 4.77
CA HIS A 862 17.32 -10.51 4.73
C HIS A 862 16.42 -11.75 4.64
N MET A 863 15.36 -11.81 5.46
CA MET A 863 14.38 -12.91 5.45
C MET A 863 13.53 -12.99 4.17
N GLU A 864 13.47 -11.93 3.36
CA GLU A 864 12.89 -12.00 2.01
C GLU A 864 13.90 -12.54 1.01
N ALA A 865 15.09 -11.92 0.95
CA ALA A 865 16.14 -12.26 -0.01
C ALA A 865 16.66 -13.70 0.17
N LYS A 866 16.78 -14.18 1.42
CA LYS A 866 17.24 -15.54 1.77
C LYS A 866 16.32 -16.67 1.30
N GLN A 867 15.10 -16.36 0.86
CA GLN A 867 14.23 -17.36 0.22
C GLN A 867 14.75 -17.78 -1.16
N TRP A 868 15.69 -17.02 -1.74
CA TRP A 868 16.20 -17.13 -3.10
C TRP A 868 17.73 -17.31 -3.10
N SER A 869 18.26 -18.04 -4.08
CA SER A 869 19.71 -18.10 -4.32
C SER A 869 20.20 -16.80 -4.97
N SER A 870 21.42 -16.37 -4.65
CA SER A 870 22.09 -15.24 -5.33
C SER A 870 22.39 -15.56 -6.80
N LYS A 871 22.57 -16.84 -7.10
CA LYS A 871 23.11 -17.34 -8.36
C LYS A 871 22.21 -17.02 -9.55
N ASP A 872 22.82 -16.40 -10.55
CA ASP A 872 22.14 -15.90 -11.76
C ASP A 872 21.04 -14.84 -11.45
N ASN A 873 21.16 -14.12 -10.31
CA ASN A 873 20.19 -13.13 -9.84
C ASN A 873 20.82 -11.94 -9.06
N GLU A 874 21.33 -10.96 -9.80
CA GLU A 874 21.97 -9.75 -9.27
C GLU A 874 21.07 -8.93 -8.32
N ILE A 875 19.73 -8.97 -8.51
CA ILE A 875 18.76 -8.28 -7.63
C ILE A 875 18.79 -8.87 -6.21
N ILE A 876 18.83 -10.20 -6.10
CA ILE A 876 18.91 -10.89 -4.80
C ILE A 876 20.27 -10.67 -4.15
N ALA A 877 21.37 -10.70 -4.92
CA ALA A 877 22.71 -10.41 -4.41
C ALA A 877 22.79 -8.98 -3.82
N ALA A 878 22.29 -7.97 -4.55
CA ALA A 878 22.22 -6.60 -4.08
C ALA A 878 21.32 -6.44 -2.83
N ALA A 879 20.16 -7.09 -2.80
CA ALA A 879 19.26 -7.07 -1.63
C ALA A 879 19.88 -7.71 -0.38
N LYS A 880 20.61 -8.83 -0.51
CA LYS A 880 21.38 -9.43 0.61
C LYS A 880 22.47 -8.46 1.12
N LYS A 881 23.25 -7.87 0.20
CA LYS A 881 24.29 -6.88 0.52
C LYS A 881 23.71 -5.66 1.25
N MET A 882 22.58 -5.13 0.80
CA MET A 882 21.88 -4.02 1.46
C MET A 882 21.45 -4.38 2.88
N ALA A 883 20.91 -5.59 3.11
CA ALA A 883 20.52 -6.03 4.46
C ALA A 883 21.72 -6.13 5.41
N LEU A 884 22.87 -6.66 4.95
CA LEU A 884 24.11 -6.72 5.75
C LEU A 884 24.67 -5.33 6.06
N LEU A 885 24.71 -4.43 5.08
CA LEU A 885 25.15 -3.05 5.29
C LEU A 885 24.20 -2.28 6.23
N MET A 886 22.89 -2.50 6.13
CA MET A 886 21.91 -1.86 7.03
C MET A 886 22.00 -2.42 8.48
N ALA A 887 22.36 -3.70 8.65
CA ALA A 887 22.70 -4.25 9.95
C ALA A 887 23.94 -3.58 10.57
N LYS A 888 25.00 -3.33 9.77
CA LYS A 888 26.16 -2.53 10.20
C LYS A 888 25.75 -1.08 10.55
N LEU A 889 24.92 -0.44 9.72
CA LEU A 889 24.41 0.92 9.98
C LEU A 889 23.70 1.00 11.35
N SER A 890 22.88 0.00 11.69
CA SER A 890 22.18 -0.07 12.98
C SER A 890 23.10 -0.13 14.21
N GLN A 891 24.37 -0.52 14.06
CA GLN A 891 25.38 -0.52 15.12
C GLN A 891 26.08 0.86 15.18
N LEU A 892 26.55 1.34 14.01
CA LEU A 892 27.26 2.61 13.87
C LEU A 892 26.44 3.83 14.35
N VAL A 893 25.13 3.85 14.07
CA VAL A 893 24.23 4.93 14.54
C VAL A 893 24.15 5.02 16.07
N ARG A 894 24.45 3.93 16.77
CA ARG A 894 24.47 3.82 18.24
C ARG A 894 25.86 4.01 18.85
N GLY A 895 26.88 4.31 18.04
CA GLY A 895 28.28 4.35 18.46
C GLY A 895 28.91 2.96 18.69
N GLU A 896 28.21 1.87 18.33
CA GLU A 896 28.69 0.50 18.52
C GLU A 896 29.57 0.10 17.33
N GLY A 897 30.88 -0.04 17.55
CA GLY A 897 31.77 -0.76 16.64
C GLY A 897 32.28 -0.03 15.39
N GLY A 898 32.30 1.30 15.35
CA GLY A 898 32.97 2.04 14.27
C GLY A 898 32.92 3.56 14.38
N THR A 899 33.51 4.23 13.40
CA THR A 899 33.80 5.68 13.36
C THR A 899 32.69 6.52 12.71
N LYS A 900 32.75 7.86 12.84
CA LYS A 900 31.91 8.80 12.05
C LYS A 900 32.12 8.59 10.54
N LYS A 901 33.36 8.26 10.14
CA LYS A 901 33.77 7.90 8.78
C LYS A 901 33.15 6.58 8.32
N ASP A 902 33.07 5.55 9.18
CA ASP A 902 32.37 4.30 8.90
C ASP A 902 30.88 4.52 8.65
N LEU A 903 30.22 5.40 9.42
CA LEU A 903 28.79 5.69 9.24
C LEU A 903 28.53 6.26 7.84
N ILE A 904 29.29 7.29 7.45
CA ILE A 904 29.21 7.92 6.13
C ILE A 904 29.52 6.92 5.01
N ALA A 905 30.58 6.12 5.16
CA ALA A 905 30.97 5.11 4.17
C ALA A 905 29.91 4.01 4.01
N THR A 906 29.32 3.55 5.11
CA THR A 906 28.27 2.52 5.11
C THR A 906 26.99 3.05 4.46
N ALA A 907 26.56 4.27 4.79
CA ALA A 907 25.41 4.91 4.15
C ALA A 907 25.60 5.10 2.63
N LYS A 908 26.81 5.49 2.19
CA LYS A 908 27.16 5.59 0.77
C LYS A 908 27.11 4.22 0.07
N ALA A 909 27.65 3.17 0.68
CA ALA A 909 27.60 1.82 0.13
C ALA A 909 26.17 1.23 0.06
N ILE A 910 25.27 1.63 0.96
CA ILE A 910 23.84 1.29 0.90
C ILE A 910 23.18 2.00 -0.29
N ALA A 911 23.46 3.29 -0.52
CA ALA A 911 22.92 4.04 -1.65
C ALA A 911 23.42 3.48 -3.00
N GLU A 912 24.71 3.16 -3.12
CA GLU A 912 25.27 2.53 -4.33
C GLU A 912 24.63 1.17 -4.63
N ALA A 913 24.34 0.37 -3.59
CA ALA A 913 23.62 -0.90 -3.74
C ALA A 913 22.12 -0.71 -4.07
N SER A 914 21.50 0.40 -3.65
CA SER A 914 20.10 0.69 -3.92
C SER A 914 19.87 1.23 -5.35
N GLU A 915 20.80 2.03 -5.86
CA GLU A 915 20.87 2.43 -7.27
C GLU A 915 20.98 1.19 -8.18
N GLU A 916 21.76 0.19 -7.79
CA GLU A 916 21.90 -1.07 -8.54
C GLU A 916 20.61 -1.91 -8.55
N VAL A 917 19.91 -2.05 -7.41
CA VAL A 917 18.57 -2.66 -7.36
C VAL A 917 17.61 -1.93 -8.31
N THR A 918 17.64 -0.60 -8.33
CA THR A 918 16.78 0.22 -9.20
C THR A 918 17.14 0.03 -10.68
N ARG A 919 18.43 -0.01 -11.03
CA ARG A 919 18.92 -0.27 -12.40
C ARG A 919 18.41 -1.60 -12.93
N LEU A 920 18.52 -2.65 -12.12
CA LEU A 920 18.11 -4.01 -12.48
C LEU A 920 16.59 -4.16 -12.56
N ALA A 921 15.87 -3.57 -11.60
CA ALA A 921 14.40 -3.51 -11.61
C ALA A 921 13.88 -2.79 -12.86
N LYS A 922 14.45 -1.64 -13.23
CA LYS A 922 14.10 -0.92 -14.47
C LYS A 922 14.42 -1.70 -15.74
N LYS A 923 15.53 -2.44 -15.78
CA LYS A 923 15.84 -3.34 -16.91
C LYS A 923 14.81 -4.47 -17.02
N LEU A 924 14.46 -5.12 -15.92
CA LEU A 924 13.43 -6.16 -15.91
C LEU A 924 12.05 -5.61 -16.29
N ALA A 925 11.71 -4.40 -15.83
CA ALA A 925 10.48 -3.71 -16.22
C ALA A 925 10.43 -3.49 -17.74
N ALA A 926 11.53 -3.06 -18.37
CA ALA A 926 11.58 -2.84 -19.82
C ALA A 926 11.33 -4.11 -20.65
N GLU A 927 11.80 -5.28 -20.18
CA GLU A 927 11.58 -6.57 -20.84
C GLU A 927 10.23 -7.24 -20.50
N CYS A 928 9.46 -6.67 -19.57
CA CYS A 928 8.17 -7.20 -19.17
C CYS A 928 7.07 -6.85 -20.20
N THR A 929 6.37 -7.87 -20.71
CA THR A 929 5.26 -7.72 -21.67
C THR A 929 3.94 -7.33 -21.01
N ASP A 930 3.82 -7.44 -19.68
CA ASP A 930 2.60 -7.10 -18.94
C ASP A 930 2.70 -5.65 -18.42
N LYS A 931 1.83 -4.77 -18.93
CA LYS A 931 1.87 -3.33 -18.66
C LYS A 931 1.57 -3.01 -17.20
N LYS A 932 0.64 -3.73 -16.56
CA LYS A 932 0.31 -3.58 -15.13
C LYS A 932 1.48 -4.03 -14.25
N MET A 933 2.06 -5.20 -14.51
CA MET A 933 3.22 -5.70 -13.74
C MET A 933 4.43 -4.79 -13.90
N ARG A 934 4.70 -4.33 -15.12
CA ARG A 934 5.74 -3.35 -15.45
C ARG A 934 5.56 -2.03 -14.69
N MET A 935 4.35 -1.46 -14.71
CA MET A 935 4.06 -0.19 -14.02
C MET A 935 4.19 -0.33 -12.50
N ASN A 936 3.73 -1.46 -11.92
CA ASN A 936 3.87 -1.73 -10.49
C ASN A 936 5.34 -1.86 -10.06
N LEU A 937 6.19 -2.52 -10.87
CA LEU A 937 7.64 -2.61 -10.60
C LEU A 937 8.31 -1.24 -10.67
N LEU A 938 7.94 -0.40 -11.66
CA LEU A 938 8.44 0.98 -11.77
C LEU A 938 8.03 1.83 -10.55
N ASN A 939 6.74 1.90 -10.22
CA ASN A 939 6.19 2.68 -9.11
C ASN A 939 6.84 2.39 -7.74
N VAL A 940 7.31 1.17 -7.52
CA VAL A 940 8.04 0.81 -6.29
C VAL A 940 9.52 1.19 -6.41
N CYS A 941 10.20 0.83 -7.51
CA CYS A 941 11.65 1.03 -7.64
C CYS A 941 12.06 2.50 -7.84
N GLU A 942 11.18 3.38 -8.33
CA GLU A 942 11.51 4.79 -8.57
C GLU A 942 11.62 5.66 -7.31
N ARG A 943 11.14 5.20 -6.16
CA ARG A 943 11.30 5.87 -4.86
C ARG A 943 12.69 5.66 -4.25
N ILE A 944 13.33 4.53 -4.57
CA ILE A 944 14.59 4.07 -3.97
C ILE A 944 15.74 5.09 -4.11
N PRO A 945 15.97 5.76 -5.26
CA PRO A 945 17.05 6.75 -5.39
C PRO A 945 16.88 7.96 -4.46
N THR A 946 15.69 8.54 -4.35
CA THR A 946 15.41 9.68 -3.44
C THR A 946 15.59 9.27 -1.99
N ILE A 947 15.08 8.10 -1.59
CA ILE A 947 15.28 7.58 -0.22
C ILE A 947 16.78 7.35 0.06
N GLY A 948 17.55 6.86 -0.92
CA GLY A 948 19.01 6.73 -0.84
C GLY A 948 19.75 8.08 -0.77
N THR A 949 19.24 9.13 -1.42
CA THR A 949 19.78 10.49 -1.30
C THR A 949 19.51 11.10 0.07
N GLN A 950 18.31 10.94 0.60
CA GLN A 950 17.99 11.28 1.98
C GLN A 950 18.89 10.52 2.98
N LEU A 951 19.18 9.23 2.76
CA LEU A 951 20.06 8.43 3.61
C LEU A 951 21.48 9.01 3.70
N LYS A 952 22.08 9.41 2.55
CA LYS A 952 23.39 10.09 2.48
C LYS A 952 23.41 11.36 3.35
N ILE A 953 22.35 12.18 3.27
CA ILE A 953 22.26 13.45 4.00
C ILE A 953 22.03 13.22 5.50
N LEU A 954 21.06 12.37 5.87
CA LEU A 954 20.72 12.06 7.28
C LEU A 954 21.90 11.41 8.02
N SER A 955 22.61 10.49 7.38
CA SER A 955 23.81 9.87 7.96
C SER A 955 24.96 10.86 8.11
N THR A 956 25.08 11.86 7.22
CA THR A 956 26.03 12.97 7.38
C THR A 956 25.65 13.87 8.56
N VAL A 957 24.35 14.17 8.76
CA VAL A 957 23.89 14.93 9.93
C VAL A 957 24.20 14.19 11.24
N LYS A 958 23.83 12.90 11.35
CA LYS A 958 24.14 12.08 12.52
C LYS A 958 25.66 11.97 12.77
N ALA A 959 26.47 11.90 11.73
CA ALA A 959 27.93 11.93 11.84
C ALA A 959 28.47 13.24 12.46
N THR A 960 27.82 14.40 12.26
CA THR A 960 28.20 15.65 12.95
C THR A 960 27.77 15.75 14.41
N MET A 961 27.03 14.76 14.93
CA MET A 961 26.48 14.75 16.29
C MET A 961 27.08 13.62 17.15
N LEU A 962 27.50 12.51 16.53
CA LEU A 962 28.19 11.39 17.19
C LEU A 962 29.40 11.85 18.02
N GLY A 963 29.36 11.54 19.33
CA GLY A 963 30.46 11.82 20.27
C GLY A 963 30.60 13.29 20.71
N ALA A 964 29.68 14.18 20.35
CA ALA A 964 29.82 15.62 20.55
C ALA A 964 29.41 16.15 21.96
N GLN A 965 29.14 15.27 22.92
CA GLN A 965 28.61 15.62 24.26
C GLN A 965 29.47 15.05 25.39
N GLU A 966 29.67 15.84 26.44
CA GLU A 966 30.28 15.39 27.70
C GLU A 966 29.24 14.56 28.50
N PRO A 967 29.63 13.41 29.11
CA PRO A 967 28.70 12.58 29.86
C PRO A 967 28.21 13.28 31.12
N ILE A 968 26.91 13.21 31.39
CA ILE A 968 26.34 13.73 32.63
C ILE A 968 26.50 12.65 33.71
N PRO A 969 27.22 12.91 34.82
CA PRO A 969 27.32 11.97 35.93
C PRO A 969 25.99 11.92 36.69
N ALA A 970 25.40 10.73 36.77
CA ALA A 970 24.21 10.49 37.58
C ALA A 970 24.55 10.45 39.08
N PRO A 971 23.56 10.63 39.98
CA PRO A 971 23.78 10.66 41.44
C PRO A 971 24.35 9.36 42.05
N ASP A 972 24.35 8.25 41.31
CA ASP A 972 24.91 6.96 41.69
C ASP A 972 26.33 6.69 41.12
N GLY A 973 26.86 7.63 40.32
CA GLY A 973 28.15 7.50 39.64
C GLY A 973 28.09 6.78 38.28
N SER A 974 26.90 6.48 37.75
CA SER A 974 26.75 6.03 36.36
C SER A 974 26.84 7.21 35.37
N GLU A 975 27.43 6.99 34.20
CA GLU A 975 27.48 7.99 33.13
C GLU A 975 26.23 7.86 32.25
N ILE A 976 25.36 8.88 32.26
CA ILE A 976 24.17 8.91 31.39
C ILE A 976 24.49 9.78 30.17
N ALA A 977 24.82 9.11 29.06
CA ALA A 977 24.90 9.71 27.74
C ALA A 977 23.50 10.03 27.20
N CYS A 978 22.90 11.11 27.70
CA CYS A 978 21.64 11.63 27.17
C CYS A 978 21.92 12.41 25.87
N GLY A 979 21.50 11.86 24.74
CA GLY A 979 21.58 12.53 23.45
C GLY A 979 20.81 13.86 23.46
N SER A 980 21.38 14.91 22.86
CA SER A 980 20.67 16.18 22.66
C SER A 980 19.40 15.97 21.83
N GLU A 981 18.38 16.81 22.01
CA GLU A 981 17.12 16.70 21.26
C GLU A 981 17.37 16.71 19.73
N GLU A 982 18.31 17.54 19.23
CA GLU A 982 18.74 17.54 17.83
C GLU A 982 19.31 16.18 17.36
N ASP A 983 19.98 15.40 18.24
CA ASP A 983 20.56 14.09 17.91
C ASP A 983 19.53 12.95 18.00
N GLN A 984 18.58 13.04 18.93
CA GLN A 984 17.45 12.12 19.02
C GLN A 984 16.55 12.25 17.78
N GLU A 985 16.14 13.48 17.40
CA GLU A 985 15.37 13.74 16.19
C GLU A 985 16.13 13.30 14.91
N ALA A 986 17.45 13.52 14.85
CA ALA A 986 18.27 13.07 13.72
C ALA A 986 18.31 11.53 13.61
N THR A 987 18.30 10.84 14.76
CA THR A 987 18.25 9.38 14.83
C THR A 987 16.88 8.87 14.38
N GLU A 988 15.78 9.49 14.83
CA GLU A 988 14.41 9.06 14.48
C GLU A 988 14.12 9.19 12.98
N MET A 989 14.51 10.30 12.34
CA MET A 989 14.38 10.42 10.87
C MET A 989 15.25 9.43 10.11
N LEU A 990 16.47 9.15 10.60
CA LEU A 990 17.36 8.16 9.99
C LEU A 990 16.80 6.74 10.13
N VAL A 991 16.13 6.43 11.25
CA VAL A 991 15.37 5.18 11.45
C VAL A 991 14.25 5.05 10.42
N GLY A 992 13.40 6.08 10.27
CA GLY A 992 12.30 6.05 9.31
C GLY A 992 12.78 5.90 7.87
N ASN A 993 13.74 6.72 7.45
CA ASN A 993 14.33 6.62 6.10
C ASN A 993 14.95 5.23 5.83
N ALA A 994 15.62 4.62 6.81
CA ALA A 994 16.16 3.27 6.70
C ALA A 994 15.06 2.19 6.60
N GLN A 995 13.97 2.32 7.36
CA GLN A 995 12.81 1.42 7.29
C GLN A 995 12.16 1.46 5.91
N ASN A 996 11.89 2.66 5.41
CA ASN A 996 11.30 2.92 4.09
C ASN A 996 12.17 2.34 2.97
N LEU A 997 13.50 2.52 3.04
CA LEU A 997 14.43 1.96 2.05
C LEU A 997 14.39 0.42 2.01
N MET A 998 14.42 -0.24 3.18
CA MET A 998 14.37 -1.70 3.25
C MET A 998 13.02 -2.25 2.76
N GLN A 999 11.91 -1.55 3.05
CA GLN A 999 10.58 -1.93 2.58
C GLN A 999 10.42 -1.74 1.07
N ALA A 1000 10.87 -0.62 0.49
CA ALA A 1000 10.82 -0.38 -0.96
C ALA A 1000 11.67 -1.40 -1.75
N VAL A 1001 12.86 -1.76 -1.24
CA VAL A 1001 13.69 -2.82 -1.84
C VAL A 1001 13.00 -4.18 -1.73
N LYS A 1002 12.40 -4.51 -0.57
CA LYS A 1002 11.65 -5.76 -0.35
C LYS A 1002 10.45 -5.90 -1.28
N GLU A 1003 9.70 -4.82 -1.49
CA GLU A 1003 8.59 -4.77 -2.45
C GLU A 1003 9.10 -4.88 -3.89
N THR A 1004 10.23 -4.26 -4.22
CA THR A 1004 10.89 -4.39 -5.54
C THR A 1004 11.31 -5.83 -5.84
N VAL A 1005 11.84 -6.57 -4.86
CA VAL A 1005 12.16 -8.00 -5.01
C VAL A 1005 10.89 -8.81 -5.34
N ARG A 1006 9.77 -8.56 -4.65
CA ARG A 1006 8.49 -9.26 -4.85
C ARG A 1006 7.82 -8.92 -6.19
N THR A 1007 7.88 -7.66 -6.63
CA THR A 1007 7.34 -7.26 -7.94
C THR A 1007 8.24 -7.71 -9.09
N ALA A 1008 9.56 -7.83 -8.87
CA ALA A 1008 10.50 -8.42 -9.82
C ALA A 1008 10.30 -9.93 -10.00
N GLU A 1009 10.07 -10.71 -8.91
CA GLU A 1009 9.65 -12.12 -9.00
C GLU A 1009 8.46 -12.25 -9.96
N ALA A 1010 7.40 -11.49 -9.71
CA ALA A 1010 6.17 -11.55 -10.48
C ALA A 1010 6.37 -11.13 -11.95
N ALA A 1011 7.03 -9.99 -12.20
CA ALA A 1011 7.27 -9.49 -13.56
C ALA A 1011 8.12 -10.45 -14.41
N SER A 1012 9.00 -11.25 -13.79
CA SER A 1012 9.85 -12.22 -14.50
C SER A 1012 9.08 -13.35 -15.20
N ILE A 1013 7.82 -13.58 -14.83
CA ILE A 1013 6.94 -14.59 -15.45
C ILE A 1013 6.47 -14.14 -16.85
N ARG A 1014 6.50 -12.82 -17.13
CA ARG A 1014 6.01 -12.19 -18.37
C ARG A 1014 7.12 -11.46 -19.11
N ILE A 1015 8.26 -12.11 -19.34
CA ILE A 1015 9.40 -11.55 -20.10
C ILE A 1015 9.23 -11.79 -21.61
N ARG A 1016 9.68 -10.83 -22.44
CA ARG A 1016 9.80 -10.97 -23.90
C ARG A 1016 10.71 -12.15 -24.28
N VAL A 1017 10.15 -13.13 -24.98
CA VAL A 1017 10.83 -14.41 -25.33
C VAL A 1017 12.14 -14.18 -26.09
N ASP A 1018 12.18 -13.21 -26.99
CA ASP A 1018 13.33 -12.93 -27.86
C ASP A 1018 14.41 -12.03 -27.22
N SER A 1019 14.20 -11.56 -25.98
CA SER A 1019 15.11 -10.62 -25.30
C SER A 1019 16.48 -11.22 -24.93
N GLY A 1020 16.55 -12.54 -24.77
CA GLY A 1020 17.71 -13.23 -24.19
C GLY A 1020 17.98 -12.88 -22.72
N TYR A 1021 17.12 -12.10 -22.06
CA TYR A 1021 17.33 -11.65 -20.69
C TYR A 1021 16.66 -12.58 -19.67
N THR A 1022 17.46 -13.37 -18.97
CA THR A 1022 16.99 -14.33 -17.97
C THR A 1022 17.50 -13.97 -16.57
N ILE A 1023 16.58 -13.65 -15.65
CA ILE A 1023 16.87 -13.61 -14.20
C ILE A 1023 16.36 -14.90 -13.57
N ARG A 1024 17.19 -15.56 -12.75
CA ARG A 1024 16.82 -16.86 -12.17
C ARG A 1024 16.14 -16.74 -10.81
N TRP A 1025 14.86 -17.07 -10.76
CA TRP A 1025 14.06 -17.11 -9.52
C TRP A 1025 14.03 -18.53 -8.93
N ALA A 1026 15.18 -18.95 -8.37
CA ALA A 1026 15.32 -20.25 -7.73
C ALA A 1026 15.16 -20.16 -6.21
N ARG A 1027 14.13 -20.80 -5.66
CA ARG A 1027 13.96 -20.96 -4.20
C ARG A 1027 15.07 -21.86 -3.64
N LYS A 1028 15.77 -21.42 -2.59
CA LYS A 1028 16.82 -22.23 -1.94
C LYS A 1028 16.27 -23.58 -1.46
N ARG A 1029 17.05 -24.64 -1.66
CA ARG A 1029 16.77 -26.01 -1.18
C ARG A 1029 18.08 -26.64 -0.69
N PRO A 1030 18.06 -27.73 0.11
CA PRO A 1030 19.29 -28.38 0.59
C PRO A 1030 20.27 -28.89 -0.50
N TRP A 1031 19.82 -28.94 -1.76
CA TRP A 1031 20.60 -29.32 -2.94
C TRP A 1031 20.70 -28.19 -3.99
N TYR A 1032 20.22 -26.99 -3.65
CA TYR A 1032 20.33 -25.77 -4.44
C TYR A 1032 20.54 -24.61 -3.46
N THR A 1033 21.79 -24.54 -2.98
CA THR A 1033 22.32 -23.48 -2.11
C THR A 1033 22.53 -22.21 -2.91
#